data_AF-A0A347WIJ2-F1
#
_entry.id   AF-A0A347WIJ2-F1
#
_cell.length_a   1.000
_cell.length_b   1.000
_cell.length_c   1.000
_cell.angle_alpha   90.00
_cell.angle_beta   90.00
_cell.angle_gamma   90.00
#
_symmetry.space_group_name_H-M   'P 1'
#
loop_
_entity.id
_entity.type
_entity.pdbx_description
1 polymer ?
#
loop_
_entity_poly.entity_id
_entity_poly.type
_entity_poly.pdbx_seq_one_letter_code
_entity_poly.pdbx_strand_id
1 'polypeptide(L)'
;MSYEFRDIFKRVGEERLEGENTYRDPTTVSPIQAQIQRGKKDIISIELARWIRTKMFGIDVRESLARFVEWISVLTNQTIDKTEQTSKRQNDVEQRQDDTEKDVKDFKDDFNRRYDEQIAGNTDLNEVIDARGGELTLNKRLSKMQHMVDSGIEYVTYSMFGVNSQKKYYNPSNNKYYLDEDFINEYDNDDGIKIKQAHQFASDNNLPIKVSKGCFLIKETRRIPITTNIDFGDSTFYIQEDGRAWWDNVFEVTGDEEIKIDANKINLPIKKGTTSIPELSDFEGSFVVIEDKNDITMMRSDNGIVHHNTQLFVVEKNGELISEITKDVHNITSIIAKKIHQNHLIITGGTFLYDGNFKSTLSGPSNGFYIDRSKVKISNQFVGILGSDESEGQFNGFYRPDNVYDFELSNVRVVPRSNNGNSTYGLTGEKVLQYKIIQVTALGDKSNWGVMGTNYIKDLIIKDSRLTRVDVHYGAHNIFIENSVLGGINVTGSGRLSVNNTQVYNNFFISFRGDYGSMWDGDIYIYESKLVVENNNSVGIISFQAKSNHNFGTDLVFGRNIHIKNFSVDYLTNNDKEAYLYSRSGSVNLNDVYMPETMSFENVHSNRSIGFIFLNTLGNSLRNKSRKVNTIRSIEPNDINIDTNATWSFKNIHTTYVVGTPKDFNTKKHITFWSGASPYNLSESNIVPEITIENCNGISVVSENVLFKLVIKNSTINTLNSNGYINVSIENSDIKPNYNASKNETDDSKAITLKKDQLSILNVNVYPTYHNGVKNLGYTVGKNGLFDINWKKGTYTVTAGKFLGVTLLPEIVRSIREYNLSAYKGNQLLEHLRLSAVGAENIETEY
;
A
#
# COMPACT_ATOMS: atom_id res chain seq x y z
N MET A 1 53.28 -35.43 21.24
CA MET A 1 53.57 -35.57 22.69
C MET A 1 53.56 -37.06 23.03
N SER A 2 54.73 -37.67 23.22
CA SER A 2 54.83 -39.05 23.71
C SER A 2 54.64 -39.04 25.22
N TYR A 3 53.52 -39.56 25.70
CA TYR A 3 53.34 -39.82 27.13
C TYR A 3 53.86 -41.22 27.43
N GLU A 4 54.95 -41.29 28.20
CA GLU A 4 55.45 -42.52 28.81
C GLU A 4 54.42 -43.05 29.80
N PHE A 5 54.02 -44.32 29.64
CA PHE A 5 53.00 -45.01 30.43
C PHE A 5 53.33 -45.17 31.93
N ARG A 6 54.52 -44.74 32.37
CA ARG A 6 55.04 -44.95 33.72
C ARG A 6 54.49 -44.00 34.78
N ASP A 7 53.90 -42.87 34.39
CA ASP A 7 53.44 -41.86 35.36
C ASP A 7 51.99 -42.03 35.84
N ILE A 8 51.22 -42.95 35.27
CA ILE A 8 49.81 -43.17 35.68
C ILE A 8 49.72 -43.87 37.04
N PHE A 9 50.68 -44.70 37.42
CA PHE A 9 50.62 -45.48 38.66
C PHE A 9 50.74 -44.63 39.94
N LYS A 10 51.26 -43.39 39.86
CA LYS A 10 51.38 -42.52 41.03
C LYS A 10 50.10 -41.76 41.40
N ARG A 11 49.05 -41.76 40.56
CA ARG A 11 47.78 -41.05 40.84
C ARG A 11 46.63 -41.94 41.29
N VAL A 12 46.78 -43.27 41.27
CA VAL A 12 45.73 -44.21 41.74
C VAL A 12 45.93 -44.57 43.24
N GLY A 13 46.79 -43.81 43.94
CA GLY A 13 47.25 -44.14 45.29
C GLY A 13 46.47 -43.54 46.46
N GLU A 14 45.60 -42.55 46.26
CA GLU A 14 45.08 -41.74 47.39
C GLU A 14 43.56 -41.70 47.57
N GLU A 15 42.77 -42.50 46.86
CA GLU A 15 41.33 -42.65 47.14
C GLU A 15 40.94 -44.14 47.27
N ARG A 16 41.45 -44.79 48.32
CA ARG A 16 40.95 -46.10 48.76
C ARG A 16 40.08 -45.88 50.00
N LEU A 17 38.82 -46.28 49.92
CA LEU A 17 37.99 -46.47 51.12
C LEU A 17 38.58 -47.64 51.93
N GLU A 18 38.74 -47.48 53.24
CA GLU A 18 39.33 -48.50 54.12
C GLU A 18 38.60 -49.84 53.98
N GLY A 19 39.32 -50.87 53.51
CA GLY A 19 38.84 -52.26 53.46
C GLY A 19 38.57 -52.84 52.06
N GLU A 20 38.60 -52.06 50.98
CA GLU A 20 38.44 -52.58 49.60
C GLU A 20 39.72 -52.47 48.76
N ASN A 21 40.10 -53.56 48.08
CA ASN A 21 41.32 -53.64 47.25
C ASN A 21 41.17 -53.00 45.85
N THR A 22 40.07 -52.30 45.55
CA THR A 22 39.79 -51.71 44.22
C THR A 22 39.02 -50.39 44.30
N TYR A 23 39.41 -49.40 43.47
CA TYR A 23 38.75 -48.09 43.33
C TYR A 23 37.32 -48.19 42.77
N ARG A 24 36.39 -47.38 43.30
CA ARG A 24 35.00 -47.20 42.86
C ARG A 24 34.67 -45.72 42.61
N ASP A 25 33.91 -45.43 41.57
CA ASP A 25 33.41 -44.09 41.22
C ASP A 25 32.14 -43.77 42.04
N PRO A 26 32.03 -42.57 42.65
CA PRO A 26 30.86 -42.17 43.45
C PRO A 26 29.55 -42.02 42.66
N THR A 27 29.58 -42.03 41.32
CA THR A 27 28.39 -41.86 40.48
C THR A 27 28.19 -43.04 39.52
N THR A 28 27.00 -43.65 39.51
CA THR A 28 26.69 -44.82 38.67
C THR A 28 25.71 -44.49 37.53
N VAL A 29 26.02 -44.94 36.31
CA VAL A 29 25.13 -44.83 35.15
C VAL A 29 24.04 -45.91 35.23
N SER A 30 22.87 -45.53 35.74
CA SER A 30 21.69 -46.39 35.95
C SER A 30 20.77 -46.64 34.72
N PRO A 31 20.59 -45.73 33.73
CA PRO A 31 19.47 -45.82 32.78
C PRO A 31 19.47 -47.01 31.79
N ILE A 32 20.62 -47.57 31.46
CA ILE A 32 20.79 -48.54 30.36
C ILE A 32 20.53 -50.00 30.76
N GLN A 33 20.47 -50.30 32.07
CA GLN A 33 20.41 -51.68 32.56
C GLN A 33 19.12 -52.42 32.18
N ALA A 34 17.98 -51.74 32.22
CA ALA A 34 16.69 -52.34 31.89
C ALA A 34 16.59 -52.72 30.40
N GLN A 35 17.20 -51.94 29.50
CA GLN A 35 17.25 -52.23 28.08
C GLN A 35 18.16 -53.43 27.77
N ILE A 36 19.33 -53.49 28.42
CA ILE A 36 20.29 -54.60 28.28
C ILE A 36 19.72 -55.93 28.78
N GLN A 37 18.91 -55.92 29.84
CA GLN A 37 18.31 -57.14 30.40
C GLN A 37 17.18 -57.71 29.53
N ARG A 38 16.39 -56.84 28.90
CA ARG A 38 15.23 -57.24 28.09
C ARG A 38 15.59 -57.48 26.61
N GLY A 39 16.75 -57.01 26.18
CA GLY A 39 17.21 -57.11 24.80
C GLY A 39 17.94 -58.42 24.45
N LYS A 40 17.85 -58.82 23.18
CA LYS A 40 18.57 -59.98 22.62
C LYS A 40 20.04 -59.62 22.40
N LYS A 41 20.95 -60.42 22.96
CA LYS A 41 22.41 -60.22 22.86
C LYS A 41 23.04 -61.42 22.17
N ASP A 42 24.00 -61.17 21.30
CA ASP A 42 24.79 -62.23 20.68
C ASP A 42 25.81 -62.80 21.67
N ILE A 43 26.23 -64.04 21.42
CA ILE A 43 27.09 -64.79 22.35
C ILE A 43 28.50 -64.21 22.46
N ILE A 44 29.02 -63.60 21.38
CA ILE A 44 30.35 -63.01 21.32
C ILE A 44 30.39 -61.76 22.19
N SER A 45 29.37 -60.90 22.10
CA SER A 45 29.25 -59.71 22.93
C SER A 45 29.12 -60.05 24.42
N ILE A 46 28.42 -61.14 24.76
CA ILE A 46 28.33 -61.63 26.15
C ILE A 46 29.71 -62.10 26.65
N GLU A 47 30.44 -62.87 25.84
CA GLU A 47 31.77 -63.37 26.20
C GLU A 47 32.78 -62.23 26.35
N LEU A 48 32.75 -61.26 25.44
CA LEU A 48 33.60 -60.07 25.51
C LEU A 48 33.28 -59.23 26.75
N ALA A 49 31.99 -59.01 27.04
CA ALA A 49 31.59 -58.29 28.24
C ALA A 49 32.03 -59.01 29.54
N ARG A 50 31.92 -60.35 29.59
CA ARG A 50 32.46 -61.15 30.71
C ARG A 50 33.98 -61.02 30.82
N TRP A 51 34.70 -61.06 29.69
CA TRP A 51 36.14 -60.90 29.65
C TRP A 51 36.57 -59.50 30.13
N ILE A 52 35.88 -58.43 29.71
CA ILE A 52 36.15 -57.05 30.15
C ILE A 52 36.01 -56.93 31.68
N ARG A 53 34.99 -57.57 32.27
CA ARG A 53 34.75 -57.55 33.72
C ARG A 53 35.89 -58.17 34.55
N THR A 54 36.75 -59.02 33.96
CA THR A 54 37.89 -59.66 34.65
C THR A 54 39.21 -58.89 34.55
N LYS A 55 39.27 -57.75 33.86
CA LYS A 55 40.51 -56.99 33.65
C LYS A 55 40.96 -56.20 34.87
N MET A 56 42.22 -55.74 34.92
CA MET A 56 42.79 -55.07 36.11
C MET A 56 42.40 -53.58 36.29
N PHE A 57 41.40 -53.06 35.58
CA PHE A 57 40.96 -51.65 35.68
C PHE A 57 40.03 -51.37 36.89
N GLY A 58 39.60 -50.13 37.14
CA GLY A 58 38.58 -49.84 38.17
C GLY A 58 37.27 -50.60 37.91
N ILE A 59 36.56 -51.04 38.95
CA ILE A 59 35.39 -51.91 38.79
C ILE A 59 34.28 -51.24 37.97
N ASP A 60 34.05 -49.95 38.16
CA ASP A 60 33.00 -49.21 37.45
C ASP A 60 33.38 -48.92 35.99
N VAL A 61 34.67 -48.76 35.69
CA VAL A 61 35.16 -48.61 34.30
C VAL A 61 34.92 -49.91 33.52
N ARG A 62 35.23 -51.07 34.11
CA ARG A 62 34.99 -52.37 33.45
C ARG A 62 33.51 -52.64 33.28
N GLU A 63 32.71 -52.33 34.29
CA GLU A 63 31.27 -52.54 34.23
C GLU A 63 30.61 -51.62 33.19
N SER A 64 31.06 -50.37 33.06
CA SER A 64 30.57 -49.43 32.05
C SER A 64 30.90 -49.89 30.63
N LEU A 65 32.13 -50.34 30.39
CA LEU A 65 32.54 -50.88 29.08
C LEU A 65 31.83 -52.19 28.73
N ALA A 66 31.67 -53.09 29.71
CA ALA A 66 30.94 -54.34 29.51
C ALA A 66 29.46 -54.09 29.19
N ARG A 67 28.81 -53.14 29.88
CA ARG A 67 27.43 -52.72 29.59
C ARG A 67 27.30 -52.07 28.22
N PHE A 68 28.28 -51.26 27.81
CA PHE A 68 28.28 -50.64 26.48
C PHE A 68 28.31 -51.69 25.36
N VAL A 69 29.18 -52.70 25.47
CA VAL A 69 29.23 -53.83 24.52
C VAL A 69 27.90 -54.58 24.46
N GLU A 70 27.32 -54.91 25.62
CA GLU A 70 26.02 -55.58 25.68
C GLU A 70 24.88 -54.74 25.08
N TRP A 71 24.88 -53.42 25.30
CA TRP A 71 23.86 -52.51 24.77
C TRP A 71 23.91 -52.37 23.25
N ILE A 72 25.12 -52.25 22.67
CA ILE A 72 25.30 -52.19 21.21
C ILE A 72 24.79 -53.48 20.53
N SER A 73 25.03 -54.63 21.16
CA SER A 73 24.49 -55.92 20.68
C SER A 73 22.95 -55.92 20.63
N VAL A 74 22.30 -55.38 21.67
CA VAL A 74 20.83 -55.24 21.71
C VAL A 74 20.32 -54.34 20.57
N LEU A 75 20.93 -53.16 20.37
CA LEU A 75 20.52 -52.24 19.30
C LEU A 75 20.69 -52.84 17.90
N THR A 76 21.78 -53.58 17.70
CA THR A 76 22.08 -54.23 16.42
C THR A 76 21.02 -55.29 16.11
N ASN A 77 20.69 -56.15 17.07
CA ASN A 77 19.66 -57.18 16.89
C ASN A 77 18.27 -56.57 16.65
N GLN A 78 17.90 -55.49 17.35
CA GLN A 78 16.64 -54.78 17.10
C GLN A 78 16.55 -54.19 15.68
N THR A 79 17.68 -53.78 15.13
CA THR A 79 17.76 -53.23 13.77
C THR A 79 17.63 -54.33 12.71
N ILE A 80 18.26 -55.49 12.94
CA ILE A 80 18.11 -56.66 12.07
C ILE A 80 16.66 -57.15 12.05
N ASP A 81 16.02 -57.30 13.22
CA ASP A 81 14.62 -57.75 13.31
C ASP A 81 13.67 -56.80 12.55
N LYS A 82 13.88 -55.48 12.67
CA LYS A 82 13.11 -54.47 11.91
C LYS A 82 13.36 -54.55 10.40
N THR A 83 14.59 -54.84 9.99
CA THR A 83 14.98 -54.96 8.57
C THR A 83 14.37 -56.22 7.96
N GLU A 84 14.34 -57.33 8.68
CA GLU A 84 13.67 -58.56 8.25
C GLU A 84 12.15 -58.37 8.15
N GLN A 85 11.51 -57.70 9.12
CA GLN A 85 10.08 -57.38 9.05
C GLN A 85 9.75 -56.48 7.85
N THR A 86 10.62 -55.51 7.54
CA THR A 86 10.45 -54.63 6.39
C THR A 86 10.60 -55.41 5.09
N SER A 87 11.58 -56.31 5.01
CA SER A 87 11.79 -57.16 3.82
C SER A 87 10.61 -58.12 3.59
N LYS A 88 10.03 -58.70 4.66
CA LYS A 88 8.82 -59.53 4.54
C LYS A 88 7.62 -58.73 4.05
N ARG A 89 7.39 -57.53 4.61
CA ARG A 89 6.32 -56.63 4.14
C ARG A 89 6.51 -56.22 2.68
N GLN A 90 7.75 -56.04 2.25
CA GLN A 90 8.06 -55.72 0.86
C GLN A 90 7.69 -56.88 -0.07
N ASN A 91 8.07 -58.12 0.27
CA ASN A 91 7.69 -59.30 -0.50
C ASN A 91 6.16 -59.50 -0.55
N ASP A 92 5.44 -59.23 0.56
CA ASP A 92 3.98 -59.30 0.60
C ASP A 92 3.29 -58.19 -0.24
N VAL A 93 3.96 -57.05 -0.45
CA VAL A 93 3.50 -56.00 -1.37
C VAL A 93 3.72 -56.43 -2.81
N GLU A 94 4.90 -56.97 -3.13
CA GLU A 94 5.24 -57.47 -4.46
C GLU A 94 4.31 -58.61 -4.89
N GLN A 95 4.03 -59.58 -4.01
CA GLN A 95 3.07 -60.65 -4.30
C GLN A 95 1.66 -60.12 -4.56
N ARG A 96 1.21 -59.10 -3.81
CA ARG A 96 -0.10 -58.47 -4.05
C ARG A 96 -0.14 -57.67 -5.36
N GLN A 97 0.98 -57.08 -5.76
CA GLN A 97 1.11 -56.46 -7.08
C GLN A 97 0.99 -57.51 -8.19
N ASP A 98 1.71 -58.62 -8.10
CA ASP A 98 1.62 -59.72 -9.06
C ASP A 98 0.21 -60.29 -9.16
N ASP A 99 -0.46 -60.49 -8.02
CA ASP A 99 -1.86 -60.96 -7.97
C ASP A 99 -2.82 -59.94 -8.59
N THR A 100 -2.61 -58.63 -8.33
CA THR A 100 -3.42 -57.56 -8.92
C THR A 100 -3.19 -57.44 -10.42
N GLU A 101 -1.95 -57.57 -10.89
CA GLU A 101 -1.61 -57.57 -12.31
C GLU A 101 -2.25 -58.76 -13.04
N LYS A 102 -2.27 -59.92 -12.39
CA LYS A 102 -2.99 -61.09 -12.87
C LYS A 102 -4.49 -60.87 -12.91
N ASP A 103 -5.09 -60.31 -11.86
CA ASP A 103 -6.53 -60.00 -11.83
C ASP A 103 -6.91 -58.97 -12.90
N VAL A 104 -6.07 -57.96 -13.13
CA VAL A 104 -6.25 -56.97 -14.21
C VAL A 104 -6.10 -57.62 -15.58
N LYS A 105 -5.17 -58.56 -15.74
CA LYS A 105 -5.00 -59.31 -16.98
C LYS A 105 -6.20 -60.23 -17.24
N ASP A 106 -6.66 -60.97 -16.24
CA ASP A 106 -7.81 -61.85 -16.34
C ASP A 106 -9.09 -61.04 -16.59
N PHE A 107 -9.24 -59.87 -15.96
CA PHE A 107 -10.31 -58.91 -16.26
C PHE A 107 -10.21 -58.37 -17.69
N LYS A 108 -9.02 -58.03 -18.18
CA LYS A 108 -8.82 -57.58 -19.57
C LYS A 108 -9.14 -58.68 -20.57
N ASP A 109 -8.70 -59.90 -20.31
CA ASP A 109 -8.93 -61.05 -21.18
C ASP A 109 -10.42 -61.41 -21.19
N ASP A 110 -11.09 -61.36 -20.03
CA ASP A 110 -12.53 -61.55 -19.92
C ASP A 110 -13.34 -60.38 -20.51
N PHE A 111 -12.90 -59.14 -20.33
CA PHE A 111 -13.49 -57.96 -20.97
C PHE A 111 -13.37 -58.06 -22.49
N ASN A 112 -12.19 -58.40 -23.02
CA ASN A 112 -11.97 -58.57 -24.45
C ASN A 112 -12.81 -59.73 -24.98
N ARG A 113 -12.91 -60.85 -24.25
CA ARG A 113 -13.79 -61.95 -24.62
C ARG A 113 -15.26 -61.52 -24.66
N ARG A 114 -15.75 -60.83 -23.63
CA ARG A 114 -17.14 -60.32 -23.60
C ARG A 114 -17.38 -59.25 -24.66
N TYR A 115 -16.38 -58.41 -24.93
CA TYR A 115 -16.40 -57.39 -25.98
C TYR A 115 -16.46 -58.04 -27.36
N ASP A 116 -15.63 -59.03 -27.62
CA ASP A 116 -15.61 -59.79 -28.87
C ASP A 116 -16.89 -60.62 -29.04
N GLU A 117 -17.42 -61.22 -27.97
CA GLU A 117 -18.70 -61.94 -27.96
C GLU A 117 -19.91 -61.00 -28.16
N GLN A 118 -19.89 -59.80 -27.58
CA GLN A 118 -20.94 -58.79 -27.76
C GLN A 118 -20.87 -58.09 -29.13
N ILE A 119 -19.68 -57.91 -29.71
CA ILE A 119 -19.51 -57.33 -31.05
C ILE A 119 -19.77 -58.36 -32.15
N ALA A 120 -19.36 -59.63 -31.97
CA ALA A 120 -19.67 -60.70 -32.93
C ALA A 120 -21.17 -61.00 -33.01
N GLY A 121 -21.93 -60.70 -31.95
CA GLY A 121 -23.38 -60.91 -31.89
C GLY A 121 -24.24 -59.69 -32.22
N ASN A 122 -23.67 -58.49 -32.41
CA ASN A 122 -24.46 -57.27 -32.46
C ASN A 122 -23.92 -56.28 -33.51
N THR A 123 -24.23 -56.55 -34.77
CA THR A 123 -23.88 -55.70 -35.93
C THR A 123 -24.72 -54.42 -36.04
N ASP A 124 -25.40 -53.97 -34.98
CA ASP A 124 -26.36 -52.87 -35.06
C ASP A 124 -26.35 -51.89 -33.87
N LEU A 125 -25.22 -51.75 -33.19
CA LEU A 125 -24.99 -50.63 -32.27
C LEU A 125 -23.86 -49.75 -32.79
N ASN A 126 -24.16 -49.06 -33.89
CA ASN A 126 -23.56 -47.76 -34.15
C ASN A 126 -23.98 -46.84 -33.00
N GLU A 127 -23.13 -46.77 -31.98
CA GLU A 127 -23.20 -45.75 -30.94
C GLU A 127 -23.22 -44.37 -31.60
N VAL A 128 -24.41 -43.79 -31.56
CA VAL A 128 -24.63 -42.36 -31.48
C VAL A 128 -23.93 -41.88 -30.21
N ILE A 129 -22.64 -41.56 -30.29
CA ILE A 129 -22.06 -40.45 -29.55
C ILE A 129 -21.29 -39.60 -30.55
N ASP A 130 -22.08 -38.69 -31.10
CA ASP A 130 -21.79 -37.62 -32.03
C ASP A 130 -20.62 -36.76 -31.48
N ALA A 131 -19.39 -37.17 -31.77
CA ALA A 131 -18.20 -36.34 -31.63
C ALA A 131 -18.18 -35.30 -32.76
N ARG A 132 -19.08 -34.32 -32.69
CA ARG A 132 -19.00 -33.13 -33.55
C ARG A 132 -17.82 -32.29 -33.08
N GLY A 133 -16.69 -32.44 -33.80
CA GLY A 133 -15.62 -31.45 -33.77
C GLY A 133 -14.17 -31.92 -33.99
N GLY A 134 -13.88 -33.19 -34.27
CA GLY A 134 -12.53 -33.60 -34.68
C GLY A 134 -12.25 -35.10 -34.53
N GLU A 135 -11.95 -35.74 -35.64
CA GLU A 135 -11.83 -37.19 -35.79
C GLU A 135 -10.66 -37.81 -35.00
N LEU A 136 -10.94 -38.45 -33.85
CA LEU A 136 -10.26 -39.63 -33.31
C LEU A 136 -11.17 -40.27 -32.24
N THR A 137 -11.30 -41.60 -32.23
CA THR A 137 -12.00 -42.33 -31.15
C THR A 137 -11.29 -42.11 -29.80
N LEU A 138 -12.00 -42.25 -28.67
CA LEU A 138 -11.40 -42.12 -27.32
C LEU A 138 -10.14 -42.96 -27.17
N ASN A 139 -10.16 -44.19 -27.71
CA ASN A 139 -9.02 -45.09 -27.71
C ASN A 139 -7.83 -44.51 -28.51
N LYS A 140 -8.05 -43.98 -29.72
CA LYS A 140 -6.99 -43.30 -30.49
C LYS A 140 -6.47 -42.03 -29.81
N ARG A 141 -7.31 -41.30 -29.08
CA ARG A 141 -6.88 -40.13 -28.28
C ARG A 141 -5.98 -40.56 -27.11
N LEU A 142 -6.38 -41.59 -26.38
CA LEU A 142 -5.58 -42.18 -25.29
C LEU A 142 -4.26 -42.75 -25.80
N SER A 143 -4.27 -43.50 -26.92
CA SER A 143 -3.03 -44.01 -27.54
C SER A 143 -2.13 -42.88 -28.03
N LYS A 144 -2.70 -41.80 -28.58
CA LYS A 144 -1.92 -40.62 -29.00
C LYS A 144 -1.33 -39.90 -27.80
N MET A 145 -2.08 -39.74 -26.70
CA MET A 145 -1.57 -39.15 -25.45
C MET A 145 -0.48 -40.02 -24.82
N GLN A 146 -0.65 -41.34 -24.78
CA GLN A 146 0.37 -42.27 -24.30
C GLN A 146 1.64 -42.19 -25.17
N HIS A 147 1.48 -42.23 -26.49
CA HIS A 147 2.60 -42.09 -27.42
C HIS A 147 3.28 -40.71 -27.31
N MET A 148 2.54 -39.65 -26.98
CA MET A 148 3.06 -38.30 -26.73
C MET A 148 3.90 -38.24 -25.44
N VAL A 149 3.47 -38.92 -24.38
CA VAL A 149 4.26 -39.09 -23.14
C VAL A 149 5.53 -39.91 -23.41
N ASP A 150 5.41 -40.99 -24.19
CA ASP A 150 6.52 -41.89 -24.52
C ASP A 150 7.55 -41.26 -25.48
N SER A 151 7.22 -40.13 -26.13
CA SER A 151 8.07 -39.47 -27.15
C SER A 151 8.86 -38.25 -26.67
N GLY A 152 8.85 -37.95 -25.36
CA GLY A 152 9.74 -36.92 -24.78
C GLY A 152 9.32 -35.47 -25.11
N ILE A 153 8.02 -35.19 -25.12
CA ILE A 153 7.51 -33.84 -25.37
C ILE A 153 7.95 -32.87 -24.27
N GLU A 154 8.61 -31.78 -24.66
CA GLU A 154 9.07 -30.73 -23.75
C GLU A 154 7.99 -29.69 -23.41
N TYR A 155 6.96 -29.55 -24.25
CA TYR A 155 5.87 -28.57 -24.08
C TYR A 155 4.59 -28.96 -24.84
N VAL A 156 3.45 -28.49 -24.34
CA VAL A 156 2.13 -28.69 -24.95
C VAL A 156 1.79 -27.55 -25.90
N THR A 157 1.19 -27.86 -27.05
CA THR A 157 0.63 -26.87 -27.99
C THR A 157 -0.86 -27.12 -28.22
N TYR A 158 -1.61 -26.09 -28.60
CA TYR A 158 -3.03 -26.24 -28.92
C TYR A 158 -3.30 -27.10 -30.17
N SER A 159 -2.34 -27.17 -31.10
CA SER A 159 -2.46 -28.01 -32.30
C SER A 159 -2.52 -29.50 -31.99
N MET A 160 -1.88 -29.94 -30.89
CA MET A 160 -1.93 -31.34 -30.42
C MET A 160 -3.35 -31.79 -30.07
N PHE A 161 -4.20 -30.84 -29.69
CA PHE A 161 -5.61 -31.05 -29.33
C PHE A 161 -6.58 -30.71 -30.48
N GLY A 162 -6.06 -30.41 -31.68
CA GLY A 162 -6.86 -30.12 -32.86
C GLY A 162 -7.65 -28.82 -32.77
N VAL A 163 -7.11 -27.79 -32.10
CA VAL A 163 -7.66 -26.44 -32.09
C VAL A 163 -7.43 -25.78 -33.46
N ASN A 164 -8.45 -25.18 -34.06
CA ASN A 164 -8.29 -24.45 -35.32
C ASN A 164 -7.59 -23.11 -35.03
N SER A 165 -6.40 -22.90 -35.59
CA SER A 165 -5.59 -21.69 -35.39
C SER A 165 -5.71 -20.66 -36.51
N GLN A 166 -6.52 -20.90 -37.55
CA GLN A 166 -6.74 -19.99 -38.68
C GLN A 166 -7.29 -18.64 -38.18
N LYS A 167 -7.04 -17.55 -38.92
CA LYS A 167 -7.55 -16.22 -38.59
C LYS A 167 -9.08 -16.21 -38.55
N LYS A 168 -9.64 -15.48 -37.58
CA LYS A 168 -11.08 -15.25 -37.45
C LYS A 168 -11.38 -13.79 -37.79
N TYR A 169 -12.49 -13.56 -38.48
CA TYR A 169 -13.00 -12.25 -38.85
C TYR A 169 -14.31 -11.99 -38.12
N TYR A 170 -14.37 -10.94 -37.31
CA TYR A 170 -15.57 -10.54 -36.58
C TYR A 170 -16.45 -9.63 -37.45
N ASN A 171 -17.73 -9.97 -37.60
CA ASN A 171 -18.72 -9.12 -38.24
C ASN A 171 -19.58 -8.42 -37.16
N PRO A 172 -19.39 -7.10 -36.94
CA PRO A 172 -20.11 -6.37 -35.91
C PRO A 172 -21.61 -6.22 -36.21
N SER A 173 -22.05 -6.40 -37.46
CA SER A 173 -23.45 -6.23 -37.86
C SER A 173 -24.34 -7.38 -37.37
N ASN A 174 -23.77 -8.57 -37.18
CA ASN A 174 -24.51 -9.76 -36.76
C ASN A 174 -23.87 -10.50 -35.56
N ASN A 175 -22.79 -9.96 -34.99
CA ASN A 175 -22.06 -10.51 -33.85
C ASN A 175 -21.56 -11.95 -34.05
N LYS A 176 -21.05 -12.25 -35.26
CA LYS A 176 -20.54 -13.58 -35.63
C LYS A 176 -19.10 -13.54 -36.12
N TYR A 177 -18.44 -14.69 -36.05
CA TYR A 177 -17.08 -14.89 -36.53
C TYR A 177 -17.05 -15.73 -37.80
N TYR A 178 -16.06 -15.48 -38.66
CA TYR A 178 -15.91 -16.12 -39.96
C TYR A 178 -14.45 -16.49 -40.25
N LEU A 179 -14.22 -17.44 -41.15
CA LEU A 179 -12.88 -17.82 -41.61
C LEU A 179 -12.39 -17.01 -42.82
N ASP A 180 -13.24 -16.15 -43.39
CA ASP A 180 -12.96 -15.28 -44.52
C ASP A 180 -13.47 -13.85 -44.29
N GLU A 181 -12.87 -12.89 -45.01
CA GLU A 181 -13.20 -11.46 -44.92
C GLU A 181 -14.55 -11.10 -45.54
N ASP A 182 -15.05 -11.93 -46.45
CA ASP A 182 -16.34 -11.74 -47.13
C ASP A 182 -17.54 -12.24 -46.29
N PHE A 183 -17.26 -12.77 -45.09
CA PHE A 183 -18.23 -13.30 -44.13
C PHE A 183 -19.11 -14.45 -44.67
N ILE A 184 -18.51 -15.38 -45.42
CA ILE A 184 -19.21 -16.52 -46.04
C ILE A 184 -19.14 -17.77 -45.15
N ASN A 185 -17.97 -18.13 -44.64
CA ASN A 185 -17.73 -19.34 -43.86
C ASN A 185 -17.78 -19.04 -42.36
N GLU A 186 -18.97 -19.07 -41.79
CA GLU A 186 -19.19 -18.84 -40.36
C GLU A 186 -18.40 -19.84 -39.50
N TYR A 187 -17.76 -19.32 -38.46
CA TYR A 187 -17.04 -20.09 -37.45
C TYR A 187 -17.75 -19.99 -36.10
N ASP A 188 -18.43 -21.05 -35.69
CA ASP A 188 -19.28 -21.06 -34.48
C ASP A 188 -18.71 -21.90 -33.32
N ASN A 189 -17.56 -22.54 -33.51
CA ASN A 189 -16.94 -23.39 -32.51
C ASN A 189 -16.31 -22.58 -31.37
N ASP A 190 -16.47 -23.06 -30.13
CA ASP A 190 -15.73 -22.57 -28.96
C ASP A 190 -14.38 -23.31 -28.85
N ASP A 191 -13.30 -22.65 -29.26
CA ASP A 191 -11.94 -23.17 -29.16
C ASP A 191 -11.52 -23.40 -27.71
N GLY A 192 -12.14 -22.68 -26.76
CA GLY A 192 -11.88 -22.77 -25.33
C GLY A 192 -11.99 -24.19 -24.78
N ILE A 193 -12.90 -25.03 -25.29
CA ILE A 193 -13.11 -26.41 -24.82
C ILE A 193 -11.83 -27.24 -24.99
N LYS A 194 -11.23 -27.19 -26.17
CA LYS A 194 -10.01 -27.93 -26.51
C LYS A 194 -8.77 -27.27 -25.88
N ILE A 195 -8.75 -25.94 -25.78
CA ILE A 195 -7.71 -25.22 -25.05
C ILE A 195 -7.69 -25.66 -23.58
N LYS A 196 -8.85 -25.79 -22.93
CA LYS A 196 -8.97 -26.28 -21.55
C LYS A 196 -8.42 -27.68 -21.38
N GLN A 197 -8.69 -28.57 -22.35
CA GLN A 197 -8.11 -29.92 -22.34
C GLN A 197 -6.58 -29.90 -22.48
N ALA A 198 -6.02 -29.03 -23.31
CA ALA A 198 -4.58 -28.86 -23.45
C ALA A 198 -3.94 -28.37 -22.14
N HIS A 199 -4.59 -27.42 -21.46
CA HIS A 199 -4.17 -26.90 -20.16
C HIS A 199 -4.25 -27.97 -19.06
N GLN A 200 -5.32 -28.77 -19.01
CA GLN A 200 -5.43 -29.88 -18.07
C GLN A 200 -4.31 -30.91 -18.28
N PHE A 201 -4.07 -31.32 -19.52
CA PHE A 201 -3.00 -32.26 -19.84
C PHE A 201 -1.61 -31.72 -19.48
N ALA A 202 -1.36 -30.43 -19.73
CA ALA A 202 -0.13 -29.76 -19.35
C ALA A 202 0.06 -29.77 -17.82
N SER A 203 -1.00 -29.52 -17.06
CA SER A 203 -1.00 -29.60 -15.59
C SER A 203 -0.70 -31.01 -15.10
N ASP A 204 -1.40 -32.02 -15.62
CA ASP A 204 -1.29 -33.41 -15.17
C ASP A 204 0.11 -34.01 -15.44
N ASN A 205 0.81 -33.48 -16.45
CA ASN A 205 2.14 -33.95 -16.85
C ASN A 205 3.27 -32.97 -16.49
N ASN A 206 2.96 -31.88 -15.78
CA ASN A 206 3.91 -30.83 -15.41
C ASN A 206 4.71 -30.28 -16.61
N LEU A 207 4.03 -30.08 -17.75
CA LEU A 207 4.62 -29.56 -18.98
C LEU A 207 4.23 -28.09 -19.19
N PRO A 208 5.15 -27.22 -19.66
CA PRO A 208 4.79 -25.87 -20.07
C PRO A 208 3.93 -25.88 -21.34
N ILE A 209 3.19 -24.81 -21.57
CA ILE A 209 2.44 -24.57 -22.81
C ILE A 209 3.19 -23.58 -23.68
N LYS A 210 3.33 -23.89 -24.97
CA LYS A 210 3.91 -22.98 -25.95
C LYS A 210 3.04 -22.90 -27.20
N VAL A 211 2.58 -21.69 -27.50
CA VAL A 211 1.76 -21.38 -28.68
C VAL A 211 2.50 -20.29 -29.45
N SER A 212 3.15 -20.64 -30.56
CA SER A 212 3.94 -19.65 -31.30
C SER A 212 3.07 -18.59 -31.97
N LYS A 213 1.91 -19.00 -32.51
CA LYS A 213 0.93 -18.16 -33.19
C LYS A 213 -0.41 -18.88 -33.32
N GLY A 214 -1.48 -18.12 -33.53
CA GLY A 214 -2.80 -18.64 -33.86
C GLY A 214 -3.90 -17.64 -33.51
N CYS A 215 -5.09 -17.84 -34.04
CA CYS A 215 -6.29 -17.12 -33.64
C CYS A 215 -7.24 -18.10 -32.96
N PHE A 216 -7.87 -17.75 -31.84
CA PHE A 216 -8.72 -18.65 -31.07
C PHE A 216 -9.98 -17.92 -30.61
N LEU A 217 -11.16 -18.50 -30.83
CA LEU A 217 -12.43 -17.94 -30.37
C LEU A 217 -12.87 -18.64 -29.08
N ILE A 218 -12.98 -17.88 -27.99
CA ILE A 218 -13.53 -18.33 -26.71
C ILE A 218 -14.92 -17.74 -26.56
N LYS A 219 -15.93 -18.62 -26.48
CA LYS A 219 -17.33 -18.23 -26.36
C LYS A 219 -17.82 -18.34 -24.92
N GLU A 220 -18.14 -19.55 -24.49
CA GLU A 220 -18.73 -19.83 -23.19
C GLU A 220 -17.72 -20.47 -22.22
N THR A 221 -16.62 -21.00 -22.74
CA THR A 221 -15.65 -21.71 -21.91
C THR A 221 -15.04 -20.74 -20.89
N ARG A 222 -15.07 -21.15 -19.62
CA ARG A 222 -14.46 -20.46 -18.49
C ARG A 222 -13.61 -21.42 -17.66
N ARG A 223 -12.84 -20.85 -16.72
CA ARG A 223 -11.98 -21.57 -15.79
C ARG A 223 -10.98 -22.48 -16.50
N ILE A 224 -10.28 -21.96 -17.50
CA ILE A 224 -9.15 -22.65 -18.15
C ILE A 224 -7.98 -22.62 -17.16
N PRO A 225 -7.55 -23.76 -16.59
CA PRO A 225 -6.59 -23.77 -15.50
C PRO A 225 -5.18 -23.48 -15.99
N ILE A 226 -4.47 -22.56 -15.35
CA ILE A 226 -3.07 -22.27 -15.61
C ILE A 226 -2.25 -22.61 -14.36
N THR A 227 -1.55 -23.73 -14.42
CA THR A 227 -0.70 -24.23 -13.31
C THR A 227 0.78 -24.39 -13.72
N THR A 228 1.08 -24.40 -15.01
CA THR A 228 2.43 -24.48 -15.59
C THR A 228 2.75 -23.28 -16.47
N ASN A 229 4.04 -23.03 -16.75
CA ASN A 229 4.48 -21.86 -17.53
C ASN A 229 3.82 -21.84 -18.91
N ILE A 230 3.48 -20.63 -19.37
CA ILE A 230 2.82 -20.43 -20.67
C ILE A 230 3.52 -19.35 -21.48
N ASP A 231 3.78 -19.66 -22.74
CA ASP A 231 4.11 -18.70 -23.78
C ASP A 231 3.02 -18.75 -24.86
N PHE A 232 2.16 -17.72 -24.88
CA PHE A 232 1.13 -17.56 -25.91
C PHE A 232 1.66 -16.98 -27.22
N GLY A 233 2.94 -16.58 -27.29
CA GLY A 233 3.56 -16.01 -28.48
C GLY A 233 2.75 -14.87 -29.09
N ASP A 234 2.64 -14.87 -30.42
CA ASP A 234 1.88 -13.88 -31.19
C ASP A 234 0.42 -14.31 -31.41
N SER A 235 -0.14 -15.09 -30.49
CA SER A 235 -1.52 -15.59 -30.62
C SER A 235 -2.55 -14.51 -30.31
N THR A 236 -3.72 -14.62 -30.94
CA THR A 236 -4.89 -13.77 -30.70
C THR A 236 -6.05 -14.60 -30.16
N PHE A 237 -6.62 -14.18 -29.02
CA PHE A 237 -7.80 -14.75 -28.40
C PHE A 237 -8.96 -13.77 -28.57
N TYR A 238 -9.98 -14.17 -29.30
CA TYR A 238 -11.25 -13.46 -29.41
C TYR A 238 -12.15 -13.93 -28.27
N ILE A 239 -12.54 -13.02 -27.39
CA ILE A 239 -13.42 -13.30 -26.25
C ILE A 239 -14.80 -12.76 -26.58
N GLN A 240 -15.76 -13.66 -26.80
CA GLN A 240 -17.12 -13.27 -27.16
C GLN A 240 -17.90 -12.80 -25.92
N GLU A 241 -18.51 -11.62 -26.00
CA GLU A 241 -19.36 -11.05 -24.96
C GLU A 241 -20.81 -11.15 -25.43
N ASP A 242 -21.50 -12.21 -25.03
CA ASP A 242 -22.90 -12.48 -25.40
C ASP A 242 -23.92 -11.77 -24.50
N GLY A 243 -23.49 -10.80 -23.68
CA GLY A 243 -24.33 -10.09 -22.72
C GLY A 243 -24.65 -10.86 -21.44
N ARG A 244 -24.17 -12.10 -21.26
CA ARG A 244 -24.26 -12.80 -19.96
C ARG A 244 -23.23 -12.25 -18.98
N ALA A 245 -23.65 -12.02 -17.74
CA ALA A 245 -22.77 -11.66 -16.63
C ALA A 245 -22.12 -12.93 -16.06
N TRP A 246 -21.01 -13.34 -16.66
CA TRP A 246 -20.20 -14.46 -16.19
C TRP A 246 -19.34 -14.03 -15.01
N TRP A 247 -19.53 -14.64 -13.84
CA TRP A 247 -18.70 -14.37 -12.66
C TRP A 247 -17.32 -15.03 -12.72
N ASP A 248 -17.20 -16.09 -13.51
CA ASP A 248 -15.97 -16.87 -13.67
C ASP A 248 -15.07 -16.31 -14.76
N ASN A 249 -13.78 -16.21 -14.45
CA ASN A 249 -12.74 -15.80 -15.39
C ASN A 249 -12.53 -16.81 -16.52
N VAL A 250 -12.09 -16.34 -17.69
CA VAL A 250 -11.71 -17.22 -18.81
C VAL A 250 -10.54 -18.12 -18.39
N PHE A 251 -9.51 -17.52 -17.78
CA PHE A 251 -8.34 -18.21 -17.26
C PHE A 251 -8.30 -18.13 -15.73
N GLU A 252 -7.93 -19.25 -15.10
CA GLU A 252 -7.72 -19.34 -13.65
C GLU A 252 -6.28 -19.76 -13.38
N VAL A 253 -5.50 -18.83 -12.85
CA VAL A 253 -4.11 -19.07 -12.44
C VAL A 253 -4.10 -19.58 -11.02
N THR A 254 -3.84 -20.88 -10.84
CA THR A 254 -4.01 -21.60 -9.58
C THR A 254 -2.81 -22.49 -9.28
N GLY A 255 -2.83 -23.15 -8.12
CA GLY A 255 -1.84 -24.18 -7.76
C GLY A 255 -1.26 -24.06 -6.35
N ASP A 256 -1.50 -22.96 -5.63
CA ASP A 256 -1.16 -22.87 -4.21
C ASP A 256 -2.09 -23.79 -3.39
N GLU A 257 -1.52 -24.53 -2.45
CA GLU A 257 -2.27 -25.46 -1.58
C GLU A 257 -2.78 -24.72 -0.34
N GLU A 258 -4.08 -24.79 -0.06
CA GLU A 258 -4.62 -24.28 1.20
C GLU A 258 -4.22 -25.18 2.37
N ILE A 259 -3.65 -24.58 3.41
CA ILE A 259 -3.20 -25.27 4.62
C ILE A 259 -4.00 -24.79 5.84
N LYS A 260 -4.28 -25.72 6.76
CA LYS A 260 -5.06 -25.40 7.96
C LYS A 260 -4.15 -24.90 9.09
N ILE A 261 -4.46 -23.72 9.59
CA ILE A 261 -3.86 -23.16 10.80
C ILE A 261 -4.92 -23.13 11.90
N ASP A 262 -4.59 -23.69 13.07
CA ASP A 262 -5.45 -23.58 14.26
C ASP A 262 -5.24 -22.22 14.91
N ALA A 263 -6.20 -21.32 14.70
CA ALA A 263 -6.15 -19.96 15.23
C ALA A 263 -6.00 -19.90 16.77
N ASN A 264 -6.44 -20.95 17.50
CA ASN A 264 -6.32 -20.99 18.96
C ASN A 264 -4.87 -21.14 19.44
N LYS A 265 -3.93 -21.49 18.55
CA LYS A 265 -2.51 -21.59 18.87
C LYS A 265 -1.77 -20.26 18.74
N ILE A 266 -2.41 -19.23 18.20
CA ILE A 266 -1.80 -17.90 18.03
C ILE A 266 -2.08 -17.08 19.28
N ASN A 267 -1.03 -16.53 19.90
CA ASN A 267 -1.17 -15.69 21.08
C ASN A 267 -1.76 -14.32 20.71
N LEU A 268 -2.85 -13.96 21.40
CA LEU A 268 -3.57 -12.69 21.21
C LEU A 268 -3.46 -11.80 22.47
N PRO A 269 -3.49 -10.47 22.33
CA PRO A 269 -3.61 -9.72 21.08
C PRO A 269 -2.28 -9.63 20.32
N ILE A 270 -2.34 -9.70 18.98
CA ILE A 270 -1.17 -9.35 18.14
C ILE A 270 -1.13 -7.84 18.01
N LYS A 271 0.04 -7.21 18.22
CA LYS A 271 0.17 -5.76 18.22
C LYS A 271 0.49 -5.21 16.82
N LYS A 272 0.02 -3.98 16.55
CA LYS A 272 0.48 -3.21 15.40
C LYS A 272 2.00 -3.10 15.42
N GLY A 273 2.63 -3.31 14.26
CA GLY A 273 4.08 -3.34 14.11
C GLY A 273 4.73 -4.69 14.43
N THR A 274 3.96 -5.72 14.81
CA THR A 274 4.51 -7.07 14.95
C THR A 274 5.08 -7.55 13.61
N THR A 275 6.34 -7.99 13.62
CA THR A 275 7.07 -8.54 12.47
C THR A 275 7.40 -10.03 12.63
N SER A 276 6.98 -10.67 13.71
CA SER A 276 7.26 -12.08 13.99
C SER A 276 6.15 -12.69 14.86
N ILE A 277 5.67 -13.87 14.48
CA ILE A 277 4.70 -14.69 15.21
C ILE A 277 5.27 -16.11 15.30
N PRO A 278 6.04 -16.43 16.37
CA PRO A 278 6.75 -17.71 16.49
C PRO A 278 5.86 -18.95 16.40
N GLU A 279 4.60 -18.83 16.82
CA GLU A 279 3.58 -19.89 16.77
C GLU A 279 3.24 -20.31 15.34
N LEU A 280 3.63 -19.49 14.34
CA LEU A 280 3.47 -19.81 12.92
C LEU A 280 4.71 -20.43 12.28
N SER A 281 5.78 -20.72 13.04
CA SER A 281 7.05 -21.24 12.49
C SER A 281 6.90 -22.48 11.58
N ASP A 282 5.96 -23.38 11.90
CA ASP A 282 5.69 -24.59 11.11
C ASP A 282 5.06 -24.30 9.73
N PHE A 283 4.65 -23.05 9.49
CA PHE A 283 4.00 -22.58 8.26
C PHE A 283 4.93 -21.70 7.40
N GLU A 284 6.25 -21.80 7.57
CA GLU A 284 7.27 -21.15 6.72
C GLU A 284 6.93 -21.29 5.22
N GLY A 285 7.08 -20.22 4.44
CA GLY A 285 6.78 -20.18 3.01
C GLY A 285 5.29 -20.17 2.68
N SER A 286 4.44 -19.66 3.58
CA SER A 286 2.99 -19.59 3.38
C SER A 286 2.49 -18.15 3.40
N PHE A 287 1.61 -17.82 2.47
CA PHE A 287 0.84 -16.57 2.49
C PHE A 287 -0.35 -16.76 3.44
N VAL A 288 -0.53 -15.82 4.37
CA VAL A 288 -1.56 -15.91 5.41
C VAL A 288 -2.38 -14.64 5.42
N VAL A 289 -3.71 -14.81 5.49
CA VAL A 289 -4.68 -13.76 5.74
C VAL A 289 -5.41 -14.07 7.04
N ILE A 290 -5.39 -13.16 8.00
CA ILE A 290 -6.20 -13.24 9.22
C ILE A 290 -7.24 -12.12 9.24
N GLU A 291 -8.44 -12.43 9.72
CA GLU A 291 -9.54 -11.48 9.84
C GLU A 291 -10.20 -11.53 11.22
N ASP A 292 -10.48 -10.35 11.77
CA ASP A 292 -11.45 -10.17 12.85
C ASP A 292 -12.72 -9.51 12.30
N LYS A 293 -13.71 -10.34 11.93
CA LYS A 293 -15.00 -9.90 11.41
C LYS A 293 -15.84 -9.17 12.46
N ASN A 294 -15.45 -9.19 13.73
CA ASN A 294 -16.10 -8.43 14.80
C ASN A 294 -15.46 -7.04 15.02
N ASP A 295 -14.25 -6.79 14.50
CA ASP A 295 -13.58 -5.48 14.56
C ASP A 295 -13.82 -4.70 13.26
N ILE A 296 -14.77 -3.76 13.30
CA ILE A 296 -15.05 -2.83 12.21
C ILE A 296 -13.97 -1.75 12.18
N THR A 297 -13.28 -1.63 11.06
CA THR A 297 -12.19 -0.66 10.87
C THR A 297 -12.59 0.54 10.02
N MET A 298 -13.63 0.41 9.21
CA MET A 298 -14.14 1.51 8.38
C MET A 298 -15.60 1.25 7.99
N MET A 299 -16.42 2.30 8.04
CA MET A 299 -17.77 2.34 7.49
C MET A 299 -17.84 3.37 6.37
N ARG A 300 -18.06 2.90 5.14
CA ARG A 300 -18.17 3.75 3.95
C ARG A 300 -19.43 4.60 3.98
N SER A 301 -19.31 5.86 3.58
CA SER A 301 -20.42 6.82 3.62
C SER A 301 -21.44 6.73 2.47
N ASP A 302 -21.09 6.12 1.33
CA ASP A 302 -21.94 6.11 0.13
C ASP A 302 -23.02 5.03 0.13
N ASN A 303 -22.71 3.85 0.66
CA ASN A 303 -23.55 2.66 0.55
C ASN A 303 -23.49 1.77 1.80
N GLY A 304 -22.90 2.26 2.90
CA GLY A 304 -22.82 1.54 4.17
C GLY A 304 -21.92 0.30 4.18
N ILE A 305 -21.08 0.09 3.15
CA ILE A 305 -20.09 -1.01 3.16
C ILE A 305 -19.20 -0.89 4.40
N VAL A 306 -19.03 -2.01 5.08
CA VAL A 306 -18.22 -2.13 6.29
C VAL A 306 -16.97 -2.93 5.96
N HIS A 307 -15.83 -2.45 6.44
CA HIS A 307 -14.55 -3.14 6.35
C HIS A 307 -14.10 -3.62 7.73
N HIS A 308 -13.62 -4.85 7.77
CA HIS A 308 -13.15 -5.51 8.98
C HIS A 308 -11.63 -5.46 9.09
N ASN A 309 -11.11 -5.82 10.27
CA ASN A 309 -9.69 -5.86 10.51
C ASN A 309 -9.10 -7.08 9.79
N THR A 310 -8.42 -6.82 8.68
CA THR A 310 -7.81 -7.82 7.81
C THR A 310 -6.31 -7.59 7.77
N GLN A 311 -5.53 -8.62 8.11
CA GLN A 311 -4.08 -8.60 8.00
C GLN A 311 -3.61 -9.66 7.01
N LEU A 312 -2.66 -9.30 6.15
CA LEU A 312 -2.00 -10.19 5.21
C LEU A 312 -0.48 -10.10 5.36
N PHE A 313 0.19 -11.25 5.30
CA PHE A 313 1.65 -11.41 5.44
C PHE A 313 2.11 -12.76 4.88
N VAL A 314 3.41 -12.91 4.66
CA VAL A 314 4.03 -14.24 4.41
C VAL A 314 4.81 -14.65 5.66
N VAL A 315 4.69 -15.91 6.05
CA VAL A 315 5.46 -16.48 7.16
C VAL A 315 6.79 -17.01 6.62
N GLU A 316 7.88 -16.56 7.22
CA GLU A 316 9.25 -16.98 6.97
C GLU A 316 9.78 -17.80 8.15
N LYS A 317 11.02 -18.23 8.04
CA LYS A 317 11.71 -19.05 9.04
C LYS A 317 11.54 -18.50 10.46
N ASN A 318 11.26 -19.38 11.42
CA ASN A 318 11.01 -19.06 12.83
C ASN A 318 9.80 -18.13 13.09
N GLY A 319 8.87 -18.02 12.14
CA GLY A 319 7.67 -17.21 12.29
C GLY A 319 7.85 -15.73 11.95
N GLU A 320 8.99 -15.33 11.39
CA GLU A 320 9.20 -13.97 10.87
C GLU A 320 8.18 -13.64 9.78
N LEU A 321 7.78 -12.38 9.67
CA LEU A 321 6.73 -11.96 8.74
C LEU A 321 7.32 -11.08 7.63
N ILE A 322 7.03 -11.42 6.38
CA ILE A 322 7.10 -10.44 5.28
C ILE A 322 5.81 -9.62 5.32
N SER A 323 5.99 -8.31 5.49
CA SER A 323 4.98 -7.33 5.89
C SER A 323 4.53 -7.47 7.34
N GLU A 324 4.59 -6.35 8.05
CA GLU A 324 4.13 -6.21 9.43
C GLU A 324 2.59 -6.25 9.58
N ILE A 325 2.16 -6.49 10.82
CA ILE A 325 0.79 -6.31 11.27
C ILE A 325 0.47 -4.82 11.35
N THR A 326 -0.59 -4.37 10.67
CA THR A 326 -0.88 -2.93 10.46
C THR A 326 -1.82 -2.32 11.48
N LYS A 327 -2.56 -3.18 12.22
CA LYS A 327 -3.48 -2.82 13.30
C LYS A 327 -3.47 -3.93 14.35
N ASP A 328 -3.65 -3.56 15.63
CA ASP A 328 -3.85 -4.54 16.72
C ASP A 328 -4.94 -5.55 16.34
N VAL A 329 -4.69 -6.83 16.58
CA VAL A 329 -5.64 -7.93 16.36
C VAL A 329 -5.99 -8.53 17.72
N HIS A 330 -7.24 -8.36 18.15
CA HIS A 330 -7.71 -8.84 19.45
C HIS A 330 -8.34 -10.23 19.39
N ASN A 331 -8.85 -10.61 18.22
CA ASN A 331 -9.47 -11.90 17.96
C ASN A 331 -9.19 -12.33 16.52
N ILE A 332 -9.25 -13.63 16.24
CA ILE A 332 -9.13 -14.18 14.88
C ILE A 332 -10.40 -14.98 14.60
N THR A 333 -11.25 -14.45 13.73
CA THR A 333 -12.51 -15.09 13.33
C THR A 333 -12.38 -15.89 12.03
N SER A 334 -11.36 -15.57 11.22
CA SER A 334 -11.05 -16.27 9.97
C SER A 334 -9.54 -16.28 9.78
N ILE A 335 -9.01 -17.41 9.33
CA ILE A 335 -7.63 -17.53 8.87
C ILE A 335 -7.63 -18.32 7.57
N ILE A 336 -6.96 -17.77 6.56
CA ILE A 336 -6.68 -18.43 5.28
C ILE A 336 -5.16 -18.52 5.18
N ALA A 337 -4.64 -19.69 4.87
CA ALA A 337 -3.23 -19.88 4.65
C ALA A 337 -3.00 -20.72 3.39
N LYS A 338 -2.07 -20.29 2.55
CA LYS A 338 -1.73 -20.94 1.29
C LYS A 338 -0.23 -21.18 1.23
N LYS A 339 0.18 -22.42 0.97
CA LYS A 339 1.58 -22.77 0.76
C LYS A 339 2.03 -22.22 -0.59
N ILE A 340 3.07 -21.40 -0.58
CA ILE A 340 3.58 -20.73 -1.78
C ILE A 340 4.58 -21.65 -2.49
N HIS A 341 4.48 -21.71 -3.82
CA HIS A 341 5.49 -22.39 -4.64
C HIS A 341 6.87 -21.72 -4.55
N GLN A 342 7.94 -22.49 -4.71
CA GLN A 342 9.30 -21.93 -4.67
C GLN A 342 9.58 -20.98 -5.84
N ASN A 343 9.15 -21.38 -7.05
CA ASN A 343 9.42 -20.68 -8.31
C ASN A 343 8.23 -19.86 -8.78
N HIS A 344 8.51 -18.80 -9.53
CA HIS A 344 7.47 -18.05 -10.24
C HIS A 344 6.83 -18.87 -11.36
N LEU A 345 5.51 -18.72 -11.49
CA LEU A 345 4.79 -19.08 -12.70
C LEU A 345 4.87 -17.95 -13.71
N ILE A 346 5.31 -18.25 -14.92
CA ILE A 346 5.49 -17.28 -15.99
C ILE A 346 4.41 -17.46 -17.06
N ILE A 347 3.68 -16.39 -17.35
CA ILE A 347 2.70 -16.30 -18.43
C ILE A 347 3.13 -15.14 -19.32
N THR A 348 3.44 -15.39 -20.59
CA THR A 348 3.90 -14.36 -21.52
C THR A 348 3.18 -14.44 -22.86
N GLY A 349 3.11 -13.31 -23.55
CA GLY A 349 2.55 -13.23 -24.90
C GLY A 349 1.03 -13.25 -24.93
N GLY A 350 0.48 -13.08 -26.12
CA GLY A 350 -0.95 -13.12 -26.37
C GLY A 350 -1.62 -11.75 -26.51
N THR A 351 -2.52 -11.69 -27.48
CA THR A 351 -3.43 -10.58 -27.75
C THR A 351 -4.85 -11.04 -27.41
N PHE A 352 -5.57 -10.33 -26.55
CA PHE A 352 -6.92 -10.66 -26.11
C PHE A 352 -7.88 -9.56 -26.59
N LEU A 353 -8.86 -9.92 -27.41
CA LEU A 353 -9.76 -8.98 -28.05
C LEU A 353 -11.20 -9.31 -27.67
N TYR A 354 -11.86 -8.38 -26.98
CA TYR A 354 -13.30 -8.45 -26.78
C TYR A 354 -14.02 -8.05 -28.07
N ASP A 355 -15.19 -8.64 -28.32
CA ASP A 355 -16.06 -8.18 -29.42
C ASP A 355 -16.78 -6.85 -29.11
N GLY A 356 -16.90 -6.46 -27.84
CA GLY A 356 -17.50 -5.19 -27.42
C GLY A 356 -19.03 -5.21 -27.41
N ASN A 357 -19.65 -6.38 -27.23
CA ASN A 357 -21.11 -6.53 -27.19
C ASN A 357 -21.66 -6.79 -25.76
N PHE A 358 -20.95 -6.33 -24.73
CA PHE A 358 -21.44 -6.41 -23.36
C PHE A 358 -22.56 -5.38 -23.08
N LYS A 359 -23.81 -5.83 -23.11
CA LYS A 359 -25.02 -5.01 -22.87
C LYS A 359 -25.77 -5.35 -21.59
N SER A 360 -25.11 -5.96 -20.61
CA SER A 360 -25.75 -6.31 -19.34
C SER A 360 -25.73 -5.14 -18.37
N THR A 361 -26.83 -4.91 -17.65
CA THR A 361 -26.88 -4.02 -16.48
C THR A 361 -26.39 -4.70 -15.20
N LEU A 362 -26.18 -6.02 -15.23
CA LEU A 362 -25.69 -6.79 -14.10
C LEU A 362 -24.18 -6.58 -13.91
N SER A 363 -23.74 -6.53 -12.66
CA SER A 363 -22.32 -6.66 -12.32
C SER A 363 -21.83 -8.07 -12.64
N GLY A 364 -20.60 -8.24 -13.09
CA GLY A 364 -19.98 -9.56 -13.06
C GLY A 364 -18.99 -9.99 -14.14
N PRO A 365 -18.97 -9.48 -15.39
CA PRO A 365 -18.14 -10.10 -16.44
C PRO A 365 -16.66 -10.16 -16.04
N SER A 366 -16.24 -11.39 -15.82
CA SER A 366 -14.89 -11.81 -15.53
C SER A 366 -14.33 -12.42 -16.83
N ASN A 367 -13.88 -11.60 -17.77
CA ASN A 367 -13.50 -12.09 -19.10
C ASN A 367 -11.99 -12.30 -19.28
N GLY A 368 -11.21 -12.28 -18.20
CA GLY A 368 -9.75 -12.38 -18.23
C GLY A 368 -9.16 -13.46 -17.32
N PHE A 369 -8.18 -13.07 -16.52
CA PHE A 369 -7.42 -13.89 -15.59
C PHE A 369 -7.87 -13.65 -14.16
N TYR A 370 -8.31 -14.71 -13.48
CA TYR A 370 -8.35 -14.78 -12.02
C TYR A 370 -7.02 -15.36 -11.55
N ILE A 371 -6.34 -14.70 -10.61
CA ILE A 371 -5.03 -15.12 -10.11
C ILE A 371 -5.15 -15.40 -8.62
N ASP A 372 -5.15 -16.69 -8.28
CA ASP A 372 -5.30 -17.22 -6.93
C ASP A 372 -4.03 -17.93 -6.42
N ARG A 373 -2.94 -17.79 -7.19
CA ARG A 373 -1.61 -18.33 -6.93
C ARG A 373 -0.59 -17.21 -6.73
N SER A 374 0.26 -17.37 -5.74
CA SER A 374 1.39 -16.48 -5.42
C SER A 374 2.58 -16.71 -6.36
N LYS A 375 3.48 -15.73 -6.44
CA LYS A 375 4.65 -15.70 -7.33
C LYS A 375 4.25 -15.91 -8.79
N VAL A 376 3.46 -14.99 -9.33
CA VAL A 376 3.01 -15.03 -10.72
C VAL A 376 3.55 -13.81 -11.47
N LYS A 377 4.08 -14.03 -12.67
CA LYS A 377 4.45 -12.97 -13.60
C LYS A 377 3.67 -13.11 -14.89
N ILE A 378 2.92 -12.07 -15.24
CA ILE A 378 2.22 -11.95 -16.52
C ILE A 378 2.87 -10.84 -17.32
N SER A 379 3.27 -11.13 -18.56
CA SER A 379 3.96 -10.13 -19.38
C SER A 379 3.70 -10.18 -20.88
N ASN A 380 4.05 -9.10 -21.58
CA ASN A 380 4.00 -9.00 -23.04
C ASN A 380 2.60 -9.28 -23.61
N GLN A 381 1.58 -8.65 -23.03
CA GLN A 381 0.18 -8.87 -23.42
C GLN A 381 -0.48 -7.60 -23.94
N PHE A 382 -1.39 -7.78 -24.88
CA PHE A 382 -2.29 -6.73 -25.34
C PHE A 382 -3.73 -7.14 -25.08
N VAL A 383 -4.52 -6.26 -24.47
CA VAL A 383 -5.97 -6.40 -24.32
C VAL A 383 -6.63 -5.26 -25.06
N GLY A 384 -7.58 -5.57 -25.95
CA GLY A 384 -8.31 -4.60 -26.76
C GLY A 384 -9.78 -4.96 -26.94
N ILE A 385 -10.51 -4.05 -27.59
CA ILE A 385 -11.93 -4.17 -27.89
C ILE A 385 -12.10 -3.92 -29.39
N LEU A 386 -12.81 -4.80 -30.10
CA LEU A 386 -13.08 -4.68 -31.54
C LEU A 386 -14.29 -3.79 -31.84
N GLY A 387 -15.34 -3.92 -31.03
CA GLY A 387 -16.58 -3.14 -31.13
C GLY A 387 -16.60 -1.95 -30.18
N SER A 388 -17.74 -1.74 -29.52
CA SER A 388 -17.93 -0.63 -28.58
C SER A 388 -17.20 -0.89 -27.25
N ASP A 389 -16.62 0.15 -26.67
CA ASP A 389 -16.06 0.12 -25.32
C ASP A 389 -17.10 0.45 -24.22
N GLU A 390 -18.33 0.74 -24.62
CA GLU A 390 -19.45 1.05 -23.72
C GLU A 390 -19.84 -0.18 -22.89
N SER A 391 -20.11 0.08 -21.61
CA SER A 391 -20.65 -0.91 -20.68
C SER A 391 -21.79 -0.31 -19.87
N GLU A 392 -22.93 -1.01 -19.80
CA GLU A 392 -24.03 -0.65 -18.91
C GLU A 392 -23.82 -1.16 -17.47
N GLY A 393 -23.07 -2.26 -17.30
CA GLY A 393 -22.81 -2.95 -16.03
C GLY A 393 -21.40 -2.73 -15.47
N GLN A 394 -21.11 -3.37 -14.33
CA GLN A 394 -19.79 -3.34 -13.67
C GLN A 394 -18.89 -4.48 -14.16
N PHE A 395 -17.62 -4.18 -14.45
CA PHE A 395 -16.59 -5.17 -14.80
C PHE A 395 -15.63 -5.43 -13.64
N ASN A 396 -15.25 -6.70 -13.47
CA ASN A 396 -14.41 -7.17 -12.35
C ASN A 396 -12.90 -7.18 -12.64
N GLY A 397 -12.43 -6.47 -13.68
CA GLY A 397 -11.04 -6.51 -14.12
C GLY A 397 -10.76 -7.62 -15.13
N PHE A 398 -9.81 -7.36 -16.03
CA PHE A 398 -9.21 -8.41 -16.86
C PHE A 398 -8.12 -9.16 -16.09
N TYR A 399 -7.34 -8.48 -15.26
CA TYR A 399 -6.40 -9.11 -14.34
C TYR A 399 -6.89 -8.93 -12.91
N ARG A 400 -7.22 -10.04 -12.25
CA ARG A 400 -7.79 -10.07 -10.89
C ARG A 400 -6.98 -10.98 -9.97
N PRO A 401 -5.88 -10.49 -9.36
CA PRO A 401 -5.23 -11.14 -8.23
C PRO A 401 -6.11 -11.11 -6.96
N ASP A 402 -6.21 -12.23 -6.26
CA ASP A 402 -7.04 -12.37 -5.06
C ASP A 402 -6.37 -13.33 -4.06
N ASN A 403 -6.04 -12.86 -2.85
CA ASN A 403 -5.30 -13.62 -1.82
C ASN A 403 -3.96 -14.18 -2.32
N VAL A 404 -3.10 -13.31 -2.85
CA VAL A 404 -1.80 -13.70 -3.42
C VAL A 404 -0.64 -12.84 -2.93
N TYR A 405 0.54 -13.44 -2.91
CA TYR A 405 1.82 -12.78 -2.69
C TYR A 405 2.64 -12.70 -3.98
N ASP A 406 3.33 -11.57 -4.21
CA ASP A 406 4.29 -11.35 -5.30
C ASP A 406 3.70 -11.58 -6.69
N PHE A 407 2.76 -10.71 -7.07
CA PHE A 407 2.16 -10.68 -8.40
C PHE A 407 2.76 -9.54 -9.22
N GLU A 408 3.26 -9.86 -10.41
CA GLU A 408 3.83 -8.90 -11.36
C GLU A 408 3.06 -8.90 -12.67
N LEU A 409 2.63 -7.72 -13.10
CA LEU A 409 2.13 -7.45 -14.44
C LEU A 409 3.13 -6.52 -15.15
N SER A 410 3.75 -6.98 -16.24
CA SER A 410 4.82 -6.22 -16.90
C SER A 410 4.73 -6.16 -18.43
N ASN A 411 4.98 -4.98 -19.01
CA ASN A 411 4.85 -4.75 -20.46
C ASN A 411 3.48 -5.20 -21.00
N VAL A 412 2.42 -4.64 -20.44
CA VAL A 412 1.03 -4.97 -20.79
C VAL A 412 0.29 -3.73 -21.23
N ARG A 413 -0.53 -3.86 -22.27
CA ARG A 413 -1.56 -2.89 -22.61
C ARG A 413 -2.93 -3.42 -22.25
N VAL A 414 -3.71 -2.64 -21.49
CA VAL A 414 -5.09 -2.96 -21.15
C VAL A 414 -6.00 -1.77 -21.42
N VAL A 415 -7.19 -2.01 -21.95
CA VAL A 415 -8.13 -0.94 -22.31
C VAL A 415 -9.15 -0.75 -21.18
N PRO A 416 -9.29 0.46 -20.60
CA PRO A 416 -10.41 0.78 -19.73
C PRO A 416 -11.69 0.89 -20.56
N ARG A 417 -12.85 0.56 -19.98
CA ARG A 417 -14.15 0.71 -20.67
C ARG A 417 -14.85 2.00 -20.31
N SER A 418 -15.59 2.57 -21.26
CA SER A 418 -16.44 3.73 -21.05
C SER A 418 -17.68 3.34 -20.25
N ASN A 419 -18.15 4.22 -19.35
CA ASN A 419 -19.35 3.92 -18.56
C ASN A 419 -20.11 5.18 -18.11
N ASN A 420 -21.43 5.07 -18.04
CA ASN A 420 -22.38 5.98 -17.38
C ASN A 420 -22.34 5.91 -15.83
N GLY A 421 -21.16 5.75 -15.22
CA GLY A 421 -20.98 5.85 -13.76
C GLY A 421 -20.79 4.54 -12.99
N ASN A 422 -20.70 3.38 -13.65
CA ASN A 422 -20.39 2.09 -13.02
C ASN A 422 -18.90 1.71 -13.15
N SER A 423 -18.42 0.88 -12.21
CA SER A 423 -17.03 0.39 -12.12
C SER A 423 -16.65 -0.50 -13.31
N THR A 424 -15.72 -0.09 -14.17
CA THR A 424 -15.29 -0.85 -15.36
C THR A 424 -13.78 -1.11 -15.42
N TYR A 425 -13.23 -1.66 -14.35
CA TYR A 425 -11.79 -1.84 -14.20
C TYR A 425 -11.21 -2.82 -15.22
N GLY A 426 -9.98 -2.56 -15.66
CA GLY A 426 -9.12 -3.52 -16.37
C GLY A 426 -8.14 -4.24 -15.42
N LEU A 427 -7.78 -3.58 -14.32
CA LEU A 427 -6.91 -4.07 -13.26
C LEU A 427 -7.67 -4.06 -11.93
N THR A 428 -7.76 -5.20 -11.27
CA THR A 428 -8.32 -5.29 -9.91
C THR A 428 -7.34 -5.96 -8.97
N GLY A 429 -7.77 -6.20 -7.73
CA GLY A 429 -6.93 -6.76 -6.69
C GLY A 429 -7.65 -6.75 -5.35
N GLU A 430 -7.66 -7.90 -4.68
CA GLU A 430 -8.21 -8.05 -3.34
C GLU A 430 -7.19 -8.82 -2.49
N LYS A 431 -6.74 -8.23 -1.37
CA LYS A 431 -5.80 -8.90 -0.43
C LYS A 431 -4.51 -9.36 -1.12
N VAL A 432 -3.78 -8.41 -1.71
CA VAL A 432 -2.54 -8.66 -2.45
C VAL A 432 -1.35 -8.07 -1.71
N LEU A 433 -0.31 -8.88 -1.48
CA LEU A 433 0.98 -8.41 -0.95
C LEU A 433 2.02 -8.40 -2.07
N GLN A 434 2.74 -7.29 -2.24
CA GLN A 434 3.68 -7.06 -3.34
C GLN A 434 3.02 -7.11 -4.73
N TYR A 435 2.14 -6.15 -5.00
CA TYR A 435 1.52 -5.99 -6.33
C TYR A 435 2.38 -5.07 -7.19
N LYS A 436 2.99 -5.61 -8.26
CA LYS A 436 3.90 -4.89 -9.16
C LYS A 436 3.22 -4.64 -10.52
N ILE A 437 3.13 -3.37 -10.91
CA ILE A 437 2.62 -2.90 -12.21
C ILE A 437 3.75 -2.14 -12.90
N ILE A 438 4.37 -2.76 -13.91
CA ILE A 438 5.62 -2.25 -14.51
C ILE A 438 5.44 -2.11 -16.02
N GLN A 439 5.70 -0.92 -16.59
CA GLN A 439 5.53 -0.70 -18.04
C GLN A 439 4.11 -1.07 -18.53
N VAL A 440 3.09 -0.77 -17.72
CA VAL A 440 1.70 -1.04 -18.09
C VAL A 440 1.09 0.23 -18.67
N THR A 441 0.42 0.07 -19.81
CA THR A 441 -0.29 1.15 -20.50
C THR A 441 -1.78 0.90 -20.51
N ALA A 442 -2.52 1.79 -19.87
CA ALA A 442 -3.97 1.82 -19.85
C ALA A 442 -4.45 3.24 -20.07
N LEU A 443 -4.56 3.61 -21.33
CA LEU A 443 -5.00 4.93 -21.75
C LEU A 443 -6.51 4.92 -21.96
N GLY A 444 -7.14 6.04 -21.62
CA GLY A 444 -8.56 6.30 -21.82
C GLY A 444 -8.80 7.81 -21.75
N ASP A 445 -10.01 8.23 -22.10
CA ASP A 445 -10.46 9.61 -22.01
C ASP A 445 -11.43 9.82 -20.82
N LYS A 446 -12.05 11.00 -20.76
CA LYS A 446 -12.95 11.40 -19.66
C LYS A 446 -14.24 10.56 -19.59
N SER A 447 -14.58 9.79 -20.62
CA SER A 447 -15.71 8.85 -20.63
C SER A 447 -15.40 7.52 -19.94
N ASN A 448 -14.11 7.21 -19.72
CA ASN A 448 -13.69 5.98 -19.05
C ASN A 448 -13.65 6.16 -17.53
N TRP A 449 -14.22 5.21 -16.78
CA TRP A 449 -14.32 5.29 -15.30
C TRP A 449 -12.94 5.28 -14.61
N GLY A 450 -12.00 4.46 -15.11
CA GLY A 450 -10.66 4.27 -14.56
C GLY A 450 -10.25 2.80 -14.66
N VAL A 451 -8.98 2.54 -14.98
CA VAL A 451 -8.52 1.16 -15.21
C VAL A 451 -8.40 0.33 -13.94
N MET A 452 -8.15 0.96 -12.79
CA MET A 452 -7.78 0.25 -11.55
C MET A 452 -8.82 0.46 -10.46
N GLY A 453 -9.11 -0.59 -9.68
CA GLY A 453 -9.90 -0.56 -8.45
C GLY A 453 -9.57 -1.77 -7.56
N THR A 454 -9.11 -1.52 -6.33
CA THR A 454 -8.53 -2.56 -5.46
C THR A 454 -8.83 -2.35 -3.97
N ASN A 455 -8.75 -3.42 -3.16
CA ASN A 455 -8.76 -3.35 -1.68
C ASN A 455 -7.65 -4.19 -1.06
N TYR A 456 -7.25 -3.81 0.17
CA TYR A 456 -6.31 -4.57 1.00
C TYR A 456 -4.99 -4.88 0.28
N ILE A 457 -4.41 -3.85 -0.34
CA ILE A 457 -3.14 -3.98 -1.06
C ILE A 457 -2.01 -3.55 -0.14
N LYS A 458 -1.06 -4.45 0.11
CA LYS A 458 0.19 -4.14 0.78
C LYS A 458 1.35 -4.12 -0.21
N ASP A 459 2.17 -3.09 -0.16
CA ASP A 459 3.31 -2.86 -1.04
C ASP A 459 2.93 -2.83 -2.54
N LEU A 460 2.09 -1.85 -2.92
CA LEU A 460 1.77 -1.57 -4.32
C LEU A 460 2.93 -0.83 -4.99
N ILE A 461 3.46 -1.37 -6.08
CA ILE A 461 4.59 -0.81 -6.82
C ILE A 461 4.15 -0.53 -8.26
N ILE A 462 4.19 0.74 -8.66
CA ILE A 462 3.87 1.19 -10.02
C ILE A 462 5.10 1.86 -10.60
N LYS A 463 5.59 1.35 -11.71
CA LYS A 463 6.83 1.84 -12.33
C LYS A 463 6.71 1.95 -13.84
N ASP A 464 7.27 3.02 -14.41
CA ASP A 464 7.39 3.23 -15.86
C ASP A 464 6.04 3.07 -16.60
N SER A 465 4.93 3.42 -15.95
CA SER A 465 3.57 3.06 -16.39
C SER A 465 2.72 4.28 -16.77
N ARG A 466 1.70 4.05 -17.61
CA ARG A 466 0.75 5.07 -18.04
C ARG A 466 -0.68 4.61 -17.77
N LEU A 467 -1.33 5.12 -16.74
CA LEU A 467 -2.64 4.63 -16.27
C LEU A 467 -3.67 5.76 -16.18
N THR A 468 -4.92 5.50 -16.54
CA THR A 468 -6.01 6.48 -16.34
C THR A 468 -6.24 6.81 -14.87
N ARG A 469 -6.03 5.87 -13.95
CA ARG A 469 -6.20 6.08 -12.51
C ARG A 469 -5.49 4.99 -11.71
N VAL A 470 -4.97 5.36 -10.54
CA VAL A 470 -4.62 4.45 -9.45
C VAL A 470 -5.70 4.58 -8.38
N ASP A 471 -6.40 3.48 -8.09
CA ASP A 471 -7.52 3.48 -7.14
C ASP A 471 -7.38 2.33 -6.14
N VAL A 472 -7.18 2.67 -4.87
CA VAL A 472 -7.26 1.73 -3.75
C VAL A 472 -8.37 2.22 -2.83
N HIS A 473 -9.50 1.52 -2.81
CA HIS A 473 -10.69 1.94 -2.09
C HIS A 473 -10.44 1.96 -0.59
N TYR A 474 -9.94 0.85 -0.04
CA TYR A 474 -9.61 0.70 1.37
C TYR A 474 -8.43 -0.26 1.60
N GLY A 475 -7.76 -0.10 2.74
CA GLY A 475 -6.79 -1.08 3.24
C GLY A 475 -5.44 -1.04 2.53
N ALA A 476 -5.07 0.05 1.86
CA ALA A 476 -3.71 0.18 1.34
C ALA A 476 -2.69 0.23 2.49
N HIS A 477 -1.54 -0.42 2.33
CA HIS A 477 -0.39 -0.25 3.20
C HIS A 477 0.88 -0.22 2.36
N ASN A 478 1.54 0.93 2.32
CA ASN A 478 2.66 1.24 1.43
C ASN A 478 2.30 1.25 -0.07
N ILE A 479 2.60 2.37 -0.74
CA ILE A 479 2.44 2.55 -2.18
C ILE A 479 3.67 3.29 -2.71
N PHE A 480 4.26 2.77 -3.77
CA PHE A 480 5.43 3.32 -4.44
C PHE A 480 5.12 3.55 -5.92
N ILE A 481 5.22 4.79 -6.38
CA ILE A 481 4.97 5.19 -7.77
C ILE A 481 6.22 5.90 -8.30
N GLU A 482 6.76 5.42 -9.41
CA GLU A 482 7.99 5.95 -10.01
C GLU A 482 7.85 6.09 -11.53
N ASN A 483 8.39 7.18 -12.11
CA ASN A 483 8.57 7.37 -13.55
C ASN A 483 7.29 7.17 -14.37
N SER A 484 6.14 7.61 -13.85
CA SER A 484 4.84 7.24 -14.41
C SER A 484 4.01 8.45 -14.86
N VAL A 485 3.00 8.20 -15.69
CA VAL A 485 2.01 9.19 -16.14
C VAL A 485 0.62 8.70 -15.78
N LEU A 486 -0.09 9.43 -14.92
CA LEU A 486 -1.36 8.99 -14.35
C LEU A 486 -2.48 10.00 -14.61
N GLY A 487 -3.73 9.54 -14.72
CA GLY A 487 -4.91 10.45 -14.73
C GLY A 487 -5.46 10.76 -13.33
N GLY A 488 -4.91 10.13 -12.28
CA GLY A 488 -5.27 10.44 -10.89
C GLY A 488 -4.77 9.38 -9.91
N ILE A 489 -4.56 9.79 -8.66
CA ILE A 489 -4.21 8.92 -7.54
C ILE A 489 -5.30 9.06 -6.48
N ASN A 490 -6.12 8.02 -6.34
CA ASN A 490 -7.25 7.97 -5.42
C ASN A 490 -7.05 6.82 -4.43
N VAL A 491 -6.67 7.12 -3.19
CA VAL A 491 -6.26 6.07 -2.24
C VAL A 491 -6.76 6.33 -0.83
N THR A 492 -6.85 5.28 -0.03
CA THR A 492 -7.04 5.31 1.42
C THR A 492 -6.20 4.21 2.06
N GLY A 493 -5.55 4.49 3.18
CA GLY A 493 -4.72 3.46 3.82
C GLY A 493 -3.77 3.95 4.91
N SER A 494 -2.58 3.36 4.94
CA SER A 494 -1.55 3.57 5.95
C SER A 494 -0.14 3.31 5.41
N GLY A 495 0.87 3.52 6.24
CA GLY A 495 2.27 3.26 5.86
C GLY A 495 2.82 4.34 4.94
N ARG A 496 3.77 3.98 4.07
CA ARG A 496 4.52 4.93 3.24
C ARG A 496 3.90 5.08 1.85
N LEU A 497 3.43 6.29 1.52
CA LEU A 497 3.08 6.69 0.15
C LEU A 497 4.25 7.46 -0.45
N SER A 498 4.86 6.94 -1.52
CA SER A 498 5.96 7.60 -2.21
C SER A 498 5.66 7.74 -3.69
N VAL A 499 5.73 8.96 -4.20
CA VAL A 499 5.54 9.29 -5.62
C VAL A 499 6.75 10.07 -6.11
N ASN A 500 7.49 9.52 -7.07
CA ASN A 500 8.72 10.10 -7.57
C ASN A 500 8.67 10.23 -9.10
N ASN A 501 9.20 11.33 -9.64
CA ASN A 501 9.33 11.58 -11.08
C ASN A 501 8.05 11.22 -11.86
N THR A 502 6.89 11.69 -11.38
CA THR A 502 5.58 11.27 -11.90
C THR A 502 4.73 12.46 -12.30
N GLN A 503 4.04 12.33 -13.42
CA GLN A 503 3.11 13.33 -13.96
C GLN A 503 1.67 12.87 -13.76
N VAL A 504 0.82 13.72 -13.19
CA VAL A 504 -0.62 13.45 -13.01
C VAL A 504 -1.45 14.44 -13.82
N TYR A 505 -2.40 13.97 -14.63
CA TYR A 505 -3.37 14.77 -15.38
C TYR A 505 -4.70 14.84 -14.61
N ASN A 506 -4.84 15.81 -13.72
CA ASN A 506 -6.04 15.97 -12.89
C ASN A 506 -6.08 17.38 -12.24
N ASN A 507 -7.13 17.69 -11.47
CA ASN A 507 -7.17 18.89 -10.62
C ASN A 507 -6.40 18.71 -9.31
N PHE A 508 -6.24 17.46 -8.84
CA PHE A 508 -5.50 17.15 -7.62
C PHE A 508 -4.45 16.08 -7.91
N PHE A 509 -3.22 16.28 -7.41
CA PHE A 509 -2.15 15.31 -7.60
C PHE A 509 -2.44 14.00 -6.85
N ILE A 510 -2.85 14.09 -5.58
CA ILE A 510 -3.41 12.98 -4.80
C ILE A 510 -4.75 13.40 -4.19
N SER A 511 -5.77 12.58 -4.39
CA SER A 511 -7.08 12.73 -3.75
C SER A 511 -7.36 11.53 -2.86
N PHE A 512 -7.33 11.73 -1.55
CA PHE A 512 -7.70 10.65 -0.64
C PHE A 512 -9.22 10.44 -0.66
N ARG A 513 -9.69 9.20 -0.76
CA ARG A 513 -11.11 8.91 -1.03
C ARG A 513 -12.04 9.37 0.09
N GLY A 514 -12.83 10.40 -0.18
CA GLY A 514 -13.70 11.05 0.80
C GLY A 514 -14.80 10.17 1.38
N ASP A 515 -15.30 9.22 0.60
CA ASP A 515 -16.30 8.26 1.03
C ASP A 515 -15.76 7.16 1.96
N TYR A 516 -14.42 7.04 2.04
CA TYR A 516 -13.65 6.20 2.96
C TYR A 516 -12.90 7.05 4.00
N GLY A 517 -13.42 8.24 4.31
CA GLY A 517 -12.87 9.13 5.33
C GLY A 517 -11.61 9.90 4.92
N SER A 518 -11.18 9.79 3.66
CA SER A 518 -9.95 10.38 3.13
C SER A 518 -8.69 10.02 3.94
N MET A 519 -8.62 8.89 4.63
CA MET A 519 -7.52 8.68 5.58
C MET A 519 -6.21 8.15 4.96
N TRP A 520 -5.09 8.59 5.52
CA TRP A 520 -3.77 8.00 5.36
C TRP A 520 -3.00 8.02 6.69
N ASP A 521 -2.94 6.89 7.39
CA ASP A 521 -2.17 6.73 8.64
C ASP A 521 -0.70 6.38 8.35
N GLY A 522 0.07 7.35 7.86
CA GLY A 522 1.49 7.17 7.60
C GLY A 522 2.14 8.33 6.85
N ASP A 523 3.34 8.09 6.33
CA ASP A 523 4.18 9.11 5.71
C ASP A 523 3.89 9.25 4.21
N ILE A 524 4.01 10.48 3.70
CA ILE A 524 3.76 10.85 2.31
C ILE A 524 4.99 11.58 1.76
N TYR A 525 5.55 11.07 0.67
CA TYR A 525 6.71 11.63 -0.01
C TYR A 525 6.38 11.88 -1.49
N ILE A 526 6.55 13.11 -1.96
CA ILE A 526 6.31 13.49 -3.36
C ILE A 526 7.53 14.26 -3.87
N TYR A 527 8.25 13.68 -4.83
CA TYR A 527 9.51 14.24 -5.32
C TYR A 527 9.54 14.33 -6.84
N GLU A 528 10.18 15.37 -7.36
CA GLU A 528 10.44 15.58 -8.80
C GLU A 528 9.17 15.41 -9.67
N SER A 529 8.01 15.81 -9.15
CA SER A 529 6.71 15.44 -9.71
C SER A 529 5.94 16.64 -10.22
N LYS A 530 4.94 16.35 -11.06
CA LYS A 530 4.18 17.38 -11.76
C LYS A 530 2.69 17.07 -11.80
N LEU A 531 1.87 18.08 -11.55
CA LEU A 531 0.44 18.08 -11.86
C LEU A 531 0.18 18.85 -13.16
N VAL A 532 -0.64 18.29 -14.05
CA VAL A 532 -1.09 18.92 -15.28
C VAL A 532 -2.60 19.11 -15.22
N VAL A 533 -3.01 20.37 -15.37
CA VAL A 533 -4.39 20.81 -15.17
C VAL A 533 -4.98 21.25 -16.51
N GLU A 534 -6.07 20.62 -16.91
CA GLU A 534 -6.76 20.89 -18.17
C GLU A 534 -8.07 21.67 -18.02
N ASN A 535 -8.60 21.78 -16.80
CA ASN A 535 -9.92 22.34 -16.54
C ASN A 535 -9.83 23.60 -15.67
N ASN A 536 -10.84 24.47 -15.74
CA ASN A 536 -10.94 25.67 -14.91
C ASN A 536 -11.61 25.39 -13.54
N ASN A 537 -10.97 24.57 -12.72
CA ASN A 537 -11.42 24.19 -11.37
C ASN A 537 -10.35 24.51 -10.32
N SER A 538 -10.72 24.50 -9.03
CA SER A 538 -9.74 24.56 -7.94
C SER A 538 -8.75 23.40 -8.02
N VAL A 539 -7.49 23.68 -7.69
CA VAL A 539 -6.36 22.76 -7.83
C VAL A 539 -5.74 22.47 -6.48
N GLY A 540 -5.13 21.29 -6.31
CA GLY A 540 -4.25 21.08 -5.15
C GLY A 540 -3.27 19.93 -5.29
N ILE A 541 -2.23 19.93 -4.46
CA ILE A 541 -1.27 18.82 -4.45
C ILE A 541 -1.83 17.65 -3.66
N ILE A 542 -2.22 17.90 -2.41
CA ILE A 542 -2.82 16.88 -1.54
C ILE A 542 -4.23 17.30 -1.13
N SER A 543 -5.17 16.35 -1.21
CA SER A 543 -6.59 16.59 -0.92
C SER A 543 -7.18 15.55 0.04
N PHE A 544 -7.62 16.04 1.20
CA PHE A 544 -8.32 15.31 2.26
C PHE A 544 -9.77 15.84 2.37
N GLN A 545 -10.73 15.15 1.76
CA GLN A 545 -12.13 15.62 1.66
C GLN A 545 -13.11 14.58 2.19
N ALA A 546 -12.97 14.23 3.47
CA ALA A 546 -13.88 13.30 4.13
C ALA A 546 -15.32 13.83 4.10
N LYS A 547 -16.29 12.95 3.80
CA LYS A 547 -17.71 13.34 3.81
C LYS A 547 -18.13 13.84 5.19
N SER A 548 -18.87 14.95 5.19
CA SER A 548 -19.30 15.62 6.43
C SER A 548 -20.40 14.84 7.13
N ASN A 549 -20.47 14.97 8.47
CA ASN A 549 -21.52 14.38 9.31
C ASN A 549 -21.69 12.85 9.18
N HIS A 550 -20.65 12.13 8.76
CA HIS A 550 -20.61 10.66 8.75
C HIS A 550 -19.64 10.16 9.82
N ASN A 551 -20.01 9.08 10.52
CA ASN A 551 -19.11 8.39 11.42
C ASN A 551 -18.46 7.23 10.67
N PHE A 552 -17.16 7.34 10.39
CA PHE A 552 -16.41 6.31 9.67
C PHE A 552 -16.05 5.08 10.52
N GLY A 553 -16.40 5.07 11.82
CA GLY A 553 -16.08 3.98 12.74
C GLY A 553 -14.63 3.98 13.24
N THR A 554 -13.83 4.96 12.84
CA THR A 554 -12.43 5.09 13.23
C THR A 554 -11.96 6.54 13.25
N ASP A 555 -10.84 6.79 13.92
CA ASP A 555 -10.17 8.09 13.89
C ASP A 555 -9.54 8.33 12.51
N LEU A 556 -9.65 9.56 12.02
CA LEU A 556 -9.14 9.92 10.70
C LEU A 556 -7.74 10.50 10.84
N VAL A 557 -6.77 9.93 10.11
CA VAL A 557 -5.40 10.45 10.07
C VAL A 557 -5.14 11.03 8.69
N PHE A 558 -4.77 12.30 8.60
CA PHE A 558 -4.57 13.00 7.33
C PHE A 558 -3.07 13.18 7.01
N GLY A 559 -2.34 12.06 7.08
CA GLY A 559 -0.88 12.00 6.99
C GLY A 559 -0.19 12.21 8.34
N ARG A 560 0.94 11.53 8.56
CA ARG A 560 1.82 11.72 9.73
C ARG A 560 2.96 12.69 9.42
N ASN A 561 3.73 12.38 8.39
CA ASN A 561 4.79 13.24 7.87
C ASN A 561 4.61 13.41 6.38
N ILE A 562 4.61 14.66 5.91
CA ILE A 562 4.41 15.00 4.50
C ILE A 562 5.64 15.75 4.00
N HIS A 563 6.27 15.24 2.94
CA HIS A 563 7.43 15.85 2.33
C HIS A 563 7.21 15.97 0.82
N ILE A 564 7.16 17.21 0.34
CA ILE A 564 7.02 17.54 -1.08
C ILE A 564 8.21 18.39 -1.49
N LYS A 565 8.96 17.93 -2.50
CA LYS A 565 10.13 18.65 -3.00
C LYS A 565 10.18 18.63 -4.52
N ASN A 566 10.52 19.79 -5.10
CA ASN A 566 10.67 19.98 -6.53
C ASN A 566 9.38 19.58 -7.28
N PHE A 567 8.33 20.39 -7.06
CA PHE A 567 7.01 20.12 -7.61
C PHE A 567 6.54 21.26 -8.52
N SER A 568 5.90 20.89 -9.62
CA SER A 568 5.37 21.85 -10.60
C SER A 568 3.88 21.63 -10.88
N VAL A 569 3.16 22.71 -11.16
CA VAL A 569 1.80 22.65 -11.72
C VAL A 569 1.77 23.35 -13.06
N ASP A 570 1.56 22.56 -14.11
CA ASP A 570 1.43 23.02 -15.49
C ASP A 570 -0.06 23.13 -15.85
N TYR A 571 -0.52 24.36 -16.06
CA TYR A 571 -1.86 24.63 -16.55
C TYR A 571 -1.86 24.68 -18.08
N LEU A 572 -2.65 23.82 -18.73
CA LEU A 572 -2.78 23.80 -20.20
C LEU A 572 -3.77 24.84 -20.71
N THR A 573 -4.63 25.34 -19.84
CA THR A 573 -5.62 26.38 -20.13
C THR A 573 -5.59 27.48 -19.07
N ASN A 574 -6.09 28.67 -19.40
CA ASN A 574 -6.28 29.73 -18.40
C ASN A 574 -7.20 29.22 -17.28
N ASN A 575 -6.66 29.21 -16.05
CA ASN A 575 -7.39 28.85 -14.84
C ASN A 575 -7.08 29.90 -13.77
N ASP A 576 -8.13 30.64 -13.38
CA ASP A 576 -8.07 31.72 -12.38
C ASP A 576 -8.47 31.27 -10.97
N LYS A 577 -8.77 29.98 -10.79
CA LYS A 577 -9.16 29.40 -9.52
C LYS A 577 -7.97 29.20 -8.59
N GLU A 578 -8.29 29.07 -7.31
CA GLU A 578 -7.34 28.85 -6.26
C GLU A 578 -6.60 27.53 -6.43
N ALA A 579 -5.32 27.53 -6.06
CA ALA A 579 -4.49 26.34 -5.95
C ALA A 579 -3.98 26.19 -4.53
N TYR A 580 -4.01 24.97 -4.01
CA TYR A 580 -3.67 24.67 -2.61
C TYR A 580 -2.51 23.68 -2.52
N LEU A 581 -1.60 23.89 -1.56
CA LEU A 581 -0.57 22.88 -1.25
C LEU A 581 -1.21 21.69 -0.51
N TYR A 582 -1.95 21.99 0.55
CA TYR A 582 -2.68 21.02 1.36
C TYR A 582 -4.14 21.46 1.50
N SER A 583 -5.06 20.63 0.99
CA SER A 583 -6.48 20.92 1.04
C SER A 583 -7.21 19.96 1.98
N ARG A 584 -7.92 20.53 2.95
CA ARG A 584 -8.84 19.85 3.84
C ARG A 584 -10.21 20.53 3.83
N SER A 585 -11.21 19.87 3.24
CA SER A 585 -12.59 20.35 3.21
C SER A 585 -13.56 19.32 3.78
N GLY A 586 -14.71 19.79 4.28
CA GLY A 586 -15.72 18.96 4.96
C GLY A 586 -15.71 19.10 6.49
N SER A 587 -16.90 19.16 7.09
CA SER A 587 -17.10 19.18 8.53
C SER A 587 -17.13 17.75 9.07
N VAL A 588 -15.99 17.28 9.57
CA VAL A 588 -15.84 15.99 10.24
C VAL A 588 -16.08 16.17 11.73
N ASN A 589 -17.36 16.15 12.12
CA ASN A 589 -17.78 16.44 13.50
C ASN A 589 -17.96 15.19 14.37
N LEU A 590 -17.95 13.99 13.77
CA LEU A 590 -18.25 12.71 14.43
C LEU A 590 -17.02 11.83 14.67
N ASN A 591 -15.88 12.15 14.06
CA ASN A 591 -14.61 11.42 14.23
C ASN A 591 -13.53 12.42 14.67
N ASP A 592 -12.54 11.93 15.43
CA ASP A 592 -11.32 12.70 15.67
C ASP A 592 -10.47 12.76 14.40
N VAL A 593 -9.78 13.89 14.21
CA VAL A 593 -8.94 14.14 13.04
C VAL A 593 -7.52 14.44 13.48
N TYR A 594 -6.58 13.57 13.13
CA TYR A 594 -5.16 13.75 13.38
C TYR A 594 -4.50 14.40 12.17
N MET A 595 -3.89 15.56 12.41
CA MET A 595 -3.15 16.33 11.41
C MET A 595 -1.67 15.87 11.37
N PRO A 596 -0.94 16.18 10.28
CA PRO A 596 0.48 15.86 10.19
C PRO A 596 1.32 16.49 11.31
N GLU A 597 2.19 15.67 11.89
CA GLU A 597 3.24 16.10 12.81
C GLU A 597 4.30 16.90 12.05
N THR A 598 4.63 16.48 10.82
CA THR A 598 5.59 17.19 9.97
C THR A 598 4.97 17.48 8.61
N MET A 599 5.15 18.70 8.12
CA MET A 599 4.91 19.04 6.71
C MET A 599 6.10 19.84 6.18
N SER A 600 6.61 19.48 5.01
CA SER A 600 7.66 20.24 4.32
C SER A 600 7.31 20.33 2.85
N PHE A 601 7.17 21.57 2.36
CA PHE A 601 7.01 21.88 0.95
C PHE A 601 8.20 22.73 0.51
N GLU A 602 8.99 22.23 -0.43
CA GLU A 602 10.20 22.88 -0.93
C GLU A 602 10.18 22.97 -2.46
N ASN A 603 10.43 24.16 -3.00
CA ASN A 603 10.55 24.40 -4.45
C ASN A 603 9.27 24.00 -5.22
N VAL A 604 8.15 24.63 -4.86
CA VAL A 604 6.86 24.40 -5.51
C VAL A 604 6.51 25.59 -6.41
N HIS A 605 6.27 25.33 -7.69
CA HIS A 605 6.02 26.38 -8.68
C HIS A 605 4.82 26.08 -9.59
N SER A 606 4.32 27.12 -10.23
CA SER A 606 3.25 27.05 -11.23
C SER A 606 3.63 27.93 -12.41
N ASN A 607 3.21 27.53 -13.62
CA ASN A 607 3.39 28.32 -14.84
C ASN A 607 2.42 29.51 -14.99
N ARG A 608 1.52 29.74 -14.02
CA ARG A 608 0.63 30.91 -13.98
C ARG A 608 1.32 32.13 -13.38
N SER A 609 0.66 33.30 -13.45
CA SER A 609 1.06 34.50 -12.70
C SER A 609 0.58 34.50 -11.24
N ILE A 610 -0.39 33.64 -10.92
CA ILE A 610 -0.87 33.40 -9.56
C ILE A 610 -0.37 32.04 -9.05
N GLY A 611 0.03 32.00 -7.79
CA GLY A 611 0.65 30.83 -7.18
C GLY A 611 -0.31 29.98 -6.34
N PHE A 612 0.17 29.59 -5.16
CA PHE A 612 -0.52 28.71 -4.21
C PHE A 612 -0.93 29.42 -2.92
N ILE A 613 -2.02 28.95 -2.35
CA ILE A 613 -2.39 29.09 -0.94
C ILE A 613 -1.87 27.85 -0.20
N PHE A 614 -1.30 28.01 0.99
CA PHE A 614 -0.70 26.86 1.69
C PHE A 614 -1.76 25.88 2.18
N LEU A 615 -2.75 26.38 2.92
CA LEU A 615 -3.73 25.55 3.61
C LEU A 615 -5.15 25.96 3.23
N ASN A 616 -5.93 25.03 2.68
CA ASN A 616 -7.39 25.16 2.67
C ASN A 616 -7.93 24.38 3.85
N THR A 617 -8.04 25.00 5.03
CA THR A 617 -8.58 24.35 6.24
C THR A 617 -9.83 25.06 6.71
N LEU A 618 -10.96 24.35 6.82
CA LEU A 618 -12.23 24.92 7.28
C LEU A 618 -12.26 24.98 8.83
N GLY A 619 -11.95 26.15 9.38
CA GLY A 619 -12.80 26.81 10.39
C GLY A 619 -12.86 26.33 11.84
N ASN A 620 -12.15 25.29 12.29
CA ASN A 620 -12.06 25.03 13.75
C ASN A 620 -10.82 24.18 14.13
N SER A 621 -9.76 24.83 14.62
CA SER A 621 -8.53 24.12 15.05
C SER A 621 -8.68 23.29 16.33
N LEU A 622 -9.72 23.54 17.15
CA LEU A 622 -9.97 22.83 18.42
C LEU A 622 -10.32 21.34 18.25
N ARG A 623 -10.61 20.89 17.02
CA ARG A 623 -10.89 19.46 16.74
C ARG A 623 -9.74 18.74 16.05
N ASN A 624 -8.70 19.48 15.64
CA ASN A 624 -7.53 18.88 15.04
C ASN A 624 -6.60 18.41 16.14
N LYS A 625 -6.28 17.13 16.11
CA LYS A 625 -5.41 16.47 17.08
C LYS A 625 -4.02 16.24 16.50
N SER A 626 -3.04 16.13 17.40
CA SER A 626 -1.73 15.56 17.15
C SER A 626 -1.62 14.26 17.93
N ARG A 627 -0.85 13.31 17.41
CA ARG A 627 -0.46 12.12 18.18
C ARG A 627 0.61 12.44 19.23
N LYS A 628 1.35 13.54 19.04
CA LYS A 628 2.27 14.10 20.03
C LYS A 628 1.49 14.98 21.00
N VAL A 629 1.36 14.50 22.23
CA VAL A 629 0.67 15.18 23.33
C VAL A 629 1.61 16.18 23.98
N ASN A 630 1.14 17.41 24.23
CA ASN A 630 1.91 18.43 24.96
C ASN A 630 1.54 18.43 26.44
N THR A 631 2.54 18.33 27.31
CA THR A 631 2.36 18.27 28.77
C THR A 631 2.33 19.62 29.46
N ILE A 632 2.76 20.71 28.81
CA ILE A 632 2.86 22.04 29.42
C ILE A 632 2.29 23.10 28.46
N ARG A 633 1.32 23.88 28.96
CA ARG A 633 0.82 25.11 28.31
C ARG A 633 0.53 26.13 29.40
N SER A 634 1.38 27.15 29.56
CA SER A 634 1.05 28.31 30.37
C SER A 634 0.66 29.46 29.45
N ILE A 635 -0.63 29.78 29.39
CA ILE A 635 -1.11 31.03 28.82
C ILE A 635 -1.29 31.98 30.01
N GLU A 636 -0.21 32.62 30.46
CA GLU A 636 -0.34 33.68 31.47
C GLU A 636 -0.75 34.98 30.78
N PRO A 637 -1.43 35.93 31.46
CA PRO A 637 -1.89 37.18 30.85
C PRO A 637 -0.79 38.02 30.17
N ASN A 638 0.49 37.78 30.49
CA ASN A 638 1.64 38.53 30.01
C ASN A 638 2.80 37.66 29.47
N ASP A 639 2.72 36.33 29.51
CA ASP A 639 3.77 35.45 28.98
C ASP A 639 3.17 34.20 28.34
N ILE A 640 3.47 33.99 27.05
CA ILE A 640 2.94 32.90 26.24
C ILE A 640 4.09 31.95 25.95
N ASN A 641 4.25 30.94 26.81
CA ASN A 641 5.15 29.84 26.53
C ASN A 641 4.42 28.78 25.70
N ILE A 642 4.70 28.76 24.39
CA ILE A 642 4.12 27.79 23.45
C ILE A 642 5.08 26.62 23.27
N ASP A 643 4.69 25.45 23.78
CA ASP A 643 5.28 24.18 23.35
C ASP A 643 4.54 23.67 22.11
N THR A 644 5.29 23.38 21.04
CA THR A 644 4.74 22.95 19.75
C THR A 644 4.84 21.44 19.58
N ASN A 645 3.80 20.80 19.03
CA ASN A 645 3.76 19.35 18.78
C ASN A 645 3.76 18.97 17.29
N ALA A 646 4.00 19.95 16.42
CA ALA A 646 4.14 19.75 14.99
C ALA A 646 5.06 20.80 14.36
N THR A 647 5.65 20.49 13.21
CA THR A 647 6.55 21.38 12.46
C THR A 647 6.17 21.41 10.99
N TRP A 648 5.74 22.57 10.50
CA TRP A 648 5.32 22.78 9.12
C TRP A 648 6.22 23.81 8.43
N SER A 649 6.75 23.50 7.26
CA SER A 649 7.69 24.35 6.54
C SER A 649 7.26 24.55 5.09
N PHE A 650 7.31 25.81 4.64
CA PHE A 650 6.99 26.24 3.29
C PHE A 650 8.16 27.08 2.75
N LYS A 651 8.94 26.50 1.85
CA LYS A 651 10.18 27.10 1.34
C LYS A 651 10.17 27.21 -0.17
N ASN A 652 10.53 28.39 -0.69
CA ASN A 652 10.61 28.66 -2.13
C ASN A 652 9.29 28.30 -2.85
N ILE A 653 8.17 28.80 -2.33
CA ILE A 653 6.84 28.56 -2.91
C ILE A 653 6.45 29.74 -3.79
N HIS A 654 6.03 29.47 -5.03
CA HIS A 654 5.33 30.45 -5.85
C HIS A 654 3.94 30.71 -5.25
N THR A 655 3.79 31.79 -4.49
CA THR A 655 2.59 32.11 -3.72
C THR A 655 1.60 32.99 -4.48
N THR A 656 0.30 32.86 -4.15
CA THR A 656 -0.72 33.79 -4.64
C THR A 656 -0.65 35.11 -3.88
N TYR A 657 -0.58 36.23 -4.60
CA TYR A 657 -0.69 37.54 -3.95
C TYR A 657 -2.17 37.83 -3.60
N VAL A 658 -2.52 37.77 -2.31
CA VAL A 658 -3.91 37.87 -1.84
C VAL A 658 -4.35 39.34 -1.69
N VAL A 659 -5.22 39.83 -2.56
CA VAL A 659 -5.78 41.18 -2.45
C VAL A 659 -7.19 41.13 -1.83
N GLY A 660 -7.34 41.58 -0.59
CA GLY A 660 -8.62 41.58 0.14
C GLY A 660 -8.51 42.21 1.52
N THR A 661 -9.63 42.37 2.24
CA THR A 661 -9.64 43.00 3.58
C THR A 661 -8.70 42.27 4.55
N PRO A 662 -7.85 42.97 5.31
CA PRO A 662 -6.89 42.35 6.23
C PRO A 662 -7.49 41.47 7.33
N LYS A 663 -8.63 41.88 7.92
CA LYS A 663 -9.31 41.16 9.02
C LYS A 663 -10.31 40.08 8.56
N ASP A 664 -10.52 39.92 7.26
CA ASP A 664 -11.60 39.08 6.75
C ASP A 664 -11.23 37.58 6.73
N PHE A 665 -11.93 36.80 7.56
CA PHE A 665 -11.84 35.34 7.60
C PHE A 665 -12.56 34.66 6.43
N ASN A 666 -13.40 35.38 5.67
CA ASN A 666 -14.08 34.84 4.49
C ASN A 666 -13.18 34.85 3.25
N THR A 667 -12.28 35.84 3.12
CA THR A 667 -11.22 35.80 2.11
C THR A 667 -10.17 34.74 2.46
N LYS A 668 -9.89 33.83 1.53
CA LYS A 668 -8.86 32.80 1.69
C LYS A 668 -7.48 33.46 1.80
N LYS A 669 -6.78 33.22 2.90
CA LYS A 669 -5.38 33.62 3.12
C LYS A 669 -4.47 32.41 2.99
N HIS A 670 -3.15 32.61 2.98
CA HIS A 670 -2.20 31.50 2.96
C HIS A 670 -2.38 30.58 4.18
N ILE A 671 -2.63 31.20 5.34
CA ILE A 671 -2.99 30.53 6.59
C ILE A 671 -4.21 31.25 7.18
N THR A 672 -5.28 30.49 7.41
CA THR A 672 -6.48 30.97 8.11
C THR A 672 -6.78 29.99 9.24
N PHE A 673 -6.49 30.37 10.48
CA PHE A 673 -6.79 29.56 11.66
C PHE A 673 -7.72 30.27 12.63
N TRP A 674 -8.84 29.66 12.91
CA TRP A 674 -9.79 30.22 13.85
C TRP A 674 -10.28 29.13 14.79
N SER A 675 -10.52 29.52 16.03
CA SER A 675 -11.31 28.73 16.95
C SER A 675 -12.45 29.57 17.53
N GLY A 676 -13.66 29.02 17.48
CA GLY A 676 -14.84 29.66 18.05
C GLY A 676 -14.90 29.61 19.57
N ALA A 677 -13.89 29.03 20.24
CA ALA A 677 -13.83 28.92 21.70
C ALA A 677 -12.53 29.51 22.23
N SER A 678 -12.46 29.66 23.55
CA SER A 678 -11.26 30.15 24.23
C SER A 678 -10.08 29.17 24.07
N PRO A 679 -8.85 29.63 23.75
CA PRO A 679 -7.68 28.76 23.65
C PRO A 679 -7.23 28.22 25.00
N TYR A 680 -7.74 28.75 26.11
CA TYR A 680 -7.58 28.17 27.45
C TYR A 680 -8.29 26.80 27.60
N ASN A 681 -9.16 26.42 26.66
CA ASN A 681 -9.89 25.14 26.68
C ASN A 681 -9.29 24.08 25.72
N LEU A 682 -8.06 24.27 25.26
CA LEU A 682 -7.36 23.30 24.40
C LEU A 682 -6.94 22.08 25.23
N SER A 683 -7.27 20.87 24.76
CA SER A 683 -6.72 19.62 25.30
C SER A 683 -5.25 19.45 24.93
N GLU A 684 -4.54 18.60 25.68
CA GLU A 684 -3.13 18.26 25.38
C GLU A 684 -2.94 17.64 23.99
N SER A 685 -3.99 17.01 23.45
CA SER A 685 -4.00 16.39 22.13
C SER A 685 -4.19 17.37 20.97
N ASN A 686 -4.54 18.64 21.23
CA ASN A 686 -4.76 19.61 20.15
C ASN A 686 -3.48 19.97 19.41
N ILE A 687 -3.57 20.12 18.08
CA ILE A 687 -2.45 20.54 17.23
C ILE A 687 -2.00 21.96 17.56
N VAL A 688 -0.69 22.14 17.75
CA VAL A 688 0.00 23.42 18.00
C VAL A 688 1.29 23.39 17.16
N PRO A 689 1.23 23.83 15.89
CA PRO A 689 2.37 23.74 14.99
C PRO A 689 3.37 24.90 15.23
N GLU A 690 4.64 24.63 14.96
CA GLU A 690 5.60 25.63 14.51
C GLU A 690 5.57 25.71 13.00
N ILE A 691 5.33 26.90 12.44
CA ILE A 691 5.20 27.13 11.01
C ILE A 691 6.36 28.02 10.55
N THR A 692 7.21 27.50 9.67
CA THR A 692 8.28 28.24 9.01
C THR A 692 7.91 28.57 7.56
N ILE A 693 8.03 29.83 7.18
CA ILE A 693 7.85 30.31 5.81
C ILE A 693 9.15 30.99 5.38
N GLU A 694 9.77 30.49 4.30
CA GLU A 694 11.06 30.99 3.82
C GLU A 694 11.00 31.27 2.31
N ASN A 695 11.56 32.42 1.87
CA ASN A 695 11.66 32.79 0.46
C ASN A 695 10.31 32.75 -0.29
N CYS A 696 9.25 33.29 0.33
CA CYS A 696 7.91 33.35 -0.26
C CYS A 696 7.41 34.79 -0.37
N ASN A 697 6.47 35.06 -1.29
CA ASN A 697 6.02 36.42 -1.57
C ASN A 697 4.55 36.68 -1.17
N GLY A 698 4.25 37.91 -0.73
CA GLY A 698 2.88 38.35 -0.47
C GLY A 698 2.14 37.55 0.61
N ILE A 699 2.86 37.08 1.64
CA ILE A 699 2.30 36.22 2.69
C ILE A 699 1.15 36.92 3.42
N SER A 700 0.03 36.21 3.55
CA SER A 700 -1.14 36.67 4.28
C SER A 700 -1.55 35.62 5.29
N VAL A 701 -1.60 36.00 6.57
CA VAL A 701 -2.00 35.14 7.68
C VAL A 701 -3.11 35.84 8.46
N VAL A 702 -4.18 35.10 8.74
CA VAL A 702 -5.25 35.55 9.62
C VAL A 702 -5.53 34.48 10.67
N SER A 703 -5.57 34.87 11.94
CA SER A 703 -5.92 33.94 13.01
C SER A 703 -6.69 34.53 14.19
N GLU A 704 -7.45 33.69 14.90
CA GLU A 704 -8.16 34.10 16.11
C GLU A 704 -8.37 32.91 17.07
N ASN A 705 -8.11 33.13 18.36
CA ASN A 705 -8.23 32.15 19.45
C ASN A 705 -7.49 30.82 19.20
N VAL A 706 -6.26 30.86 18.69
CA VAL A 706 -5.42 29.68 18.41
C VAL A 706 -4.01 29.82 18.96
N LEU A 707 -3.31 28.70 19.13
CA LEU A 707 -1.91 28.61 19.52
C LEU A 707 -1.07 28.04 18.37
N PHE A 708 -0.01 28.74 17.97
CA PHE A 708 1.04 28.24 17.08
C PHE A 708 2.24 29.19 17.11
N LYS A 709 3.40 28.71 16.65
CA LYS A 709 4.57 29.56 16.36
C LYS A 709 4.64 29.84 14.87
N LEU A 710 4.99 31.06 14.50
CA LEU A 710 5.15 31.49 13.11
C LEU A 710 6.51 32.15 12.92
N VAL A 711 7.31 31.58 12.02
CA VAL A 711 8.64 32.10 11.67
C VAL A 711 8.64 32.44 10.18
N ILE A 712 8.86 33.71 9.85
CA ILE A 712 8.92 34.20 8.47
C ILE A 712 10.33 34.70 8.18
N LYS A 713 10.99 34.11 7.19
CA LYS A 713 12.37 34.45 6.80
C LYS A 713 12.45 34.82 5.32
N ASN A 714 13.28 35.81 4.99
CA ASN A 714 13.62 36.15 3.60
C ASN A 714 12.39 36.28 2.68
N SER A 715 11.27 36.79 3.20
CA SER A 715 9.97 36.75 2.54
C SER A 715 9.34 38.13 2.45
N THR A 716 8.28 38.27 1.66
CA THR A 716 7.45 39.49 1.66
C THR A 716 6.09 39.21 2.29
N ILE A 717 5.65 40.08 3.19
CA ILE A 717 4.43 39.95 4.00
C ILE A 717 3.43 41.00 3.51
N ASN A 718 2.25 40.54 3.12
CA ASN A 718 1.13 41.39 2.74
C ASN A 718 0.21 41.69 3.94
N THR A 719 -0.13 40.66 4.73
CA THR A 719 -1.04 40.81 5.89
C THR A 719 -0.66 39.85 7.00
N LEU A 720 -0.70 40.33 8.23
CA LEU A 720 -0.59 39.49 9.42
C LEU A 720 -1.62 39.98 10.44
N ASN A 721 -2.76 39.30 10.52
CA ASN A 721 -3.82 39.67 11.45
C ASN A 721 -4.05 38.55 12.46
N SER A 722 -3.83 38.81 13.73
CA SER A 722 -4.10 37.86 14.79
C SER A 722 -4.82 38.50 15.97
N ASN A 723 -5.88 37.82 16.39
CA ASN A 723 -6.47 37.90 17.72
C ASN A 723 -6.28 36.54 18.42
N GLY A 724 -5.10 35.96 18.24
CA GLY A 724 -4.70 34.64 18.74
C GLY A 724 -3.93 34.74 20.04
N TYR A 725 -3.10 33.72 20.27
CA TYR A 725 -2.07 33.66 21.31
C TYR A 725 -0.83 33.02 20.67
N ILE A 726 -0.28 33.70 19.66
CA ILE A 726 0.77 33.15 18.81
C ILE A 726 2.12 33.82 19.05
N ASN A 727 3.22 33.12 18.77
CA ASN A 727 4.55 33.70 18.78
C ASN A 727 5.02 33.89 17.33
N VAL A 728 5.29 35.13 16.95
CA VAL A 728 5.71 35.50 15.59
C VAL A 728 7.16 35.97 15.60
N SER A 729 8.00 35.35 14.75
CA SER A 729 9.34 35.85 14.41
C SER A 729 9.38 36.25 12.95
N ILE A 730 9.87 37.45 12.65
CA ILE A 730 10.08 37.94 11.29
C ILE A 730 11.55 38.31 11.12
N GLU A 731 12.25 37.65 10.20
CA GLU A 731 13.68 37.79 9.97
C GLU A 731 13.97 38.12 8.50
N ASN A 732 14.83 39.12 8.24
CA ASN A 732 15.33 39.43 6.89
C ASN A 732 14.23 39.57 5.83
N SER A 733 13.08 40.15 6.19
CA SER A 733 11.85 40.13 5.38
C SER A 733 11.31 41.54 5.13
N ASP A 734 10.39 41.67 4.18
CA ASP A 734 9.75 42.95 3.86
C ASP A 734 8.25 42.92 4.16
N ILE A 735 7.71 43.95 4.80
CA ILE A 735 6.27 44.17 4.93
C ILE A 735 5.81 45.08 3.77
N LYS A 736 5.05 44.51 2.82
CA LYS A 736 4.56 45.15 1.57
C LYS A 736 3.04 44.99 1.43
N PRO A 737 2.22 45.76 2.18
CA PRO A 737 0.78 45.59 2.18
C PRO A 737 0.12 46.14 0.92
N ASN A 738 -0.79 45.36 0.34
CA ASN A 738 -1.69 45.77 -0.73
C ASN A 738 -3.05 45.08 -0.56
N TYR A 739 -4.08 45.86 -0.24
CA TYR A 739 -5.41 45.33 0.04
C TYR A 739 -6.53 46.22 -0.51
N ASN A 740 -7.71 45.64 -0.70
CA ASN A 740 -8.87 46.40 -1.15
C ASN A 740 -9.31 47.34 -0.03
N ALA A 741 -9.54 48.62 -0.34
CA ALA A 741 -10.36 49.46 0.52
C ALA A 741 -11.76 48.85 0.54
N SER A 742 -12.30 48.53 1.71
CA SER A 742 -13.69 48.09 1.79
C SER A 742 -14.62 49.20 1.26
N LYS A 743 -15.79 48.82 0.75
CA LYS A 743 -16.83 49.77 0.31
C LYS A 743 -17.39 50.65 1.45
N ASN A 744 -16.93 50.48 2.69
CA ASN A 744 -17.42 51.18 3.86
C ASN A 744 -16.25 51.92 4.55
N GLU A 745 -16.37 53.22 4.72
CA GLU A 745 -15.42 54.10 5.44
C GLU A 745 -15.24 53.74 6.94
N THR A 746 -15.80 52.62 7.41
CA THR A 746 -15.78 52.15 8.79
C THR A 746 -14.76 51.05 9.09
N ASP A 747 -14.09 50.48 8.08
CA ASP A 747 -13.11 49.40 8.26
C ASP A 747 -11.77 49.94 8.80
N ASP A 748 -11.49 49.63 10.08
CA ASP A 748 -10.28 50.00 10.82
C ASP A 748 -9.14 48.98 10.68
N SER A 749 -9.23 48.08 9.68
CA SER A 749 -8.27 46.99 9.53
C SER A 749 -6.90 47.47 9.08
N LYS A 750 -5.89 47.12 9.90
CA LYS A 750 -4.48 47.41 9.67
C LYS A 750 -3.78 46.21 9.04
N ALA A 751 -2.73 46.48 8.26
CA ALA A 751 -1.97 45.44 7.56
C ALA A 751 -1.40 44.39 8.52
N ILE A 752 -0.88 44.85 9.65
CA ILE A 752 -0.39 44.03 10.75
C ILE A 752 -1.23 44.35 11.99
N THR A 753 -1.99 43.39 12.49
CA THR A 753 -2.76 43.51 13.74
C THR A 753 -2.38 42.33 14.62
N LEU A 754 -1.86 42.57 15.82
CA LEU A 754 -1.47 41.52 16.78
C LEU A 754 -1.95 41.96 18.17
N LYS A 755 -2.87 41.21 18.77
CA LYS A 755 -3.58 41.68 19.98
C LYS A 755 -3.10 41.03 21.27
N LYS A 756 -2.93 39.71 21.28
CA LYS A 756 -2.52 38.95 22.46
C LYS A 756 -1.38 38.01 22.09
N ASP A 757 -0.51 38.47 21.20
CA ASP A 757 0.49 37.68 20.50
C ASP A 757 1.87 38.23 20.84
N GLN A 758 2.90 37.37 20.80
CA GLN A 758 4.29 37.79 20.91
C GLN A 758 4.87 38.07 19.52
N LEU A 759 5.71 39.09 19.41
CA LEU A 759 6.37 39.47 18.16
C LEU A 759 7.86 39.75 18.37
N SER A 760 8.68 39.10 17.55
CA SER A 760 10.10 39.37 17.35
C SER A 760 10.35 39.78 15.91
N ILE A 761 11.11 40.85 15.72
CA ILE A 761 11.47 41.38 14.40
C ILE A 761 12.98 41.60 14.33
N LEU A 762 13.60 41.06 13.29
CA LEU A 762 15.02 41.21 12.99
C LEU A 762 15.22 41.55 11.51
N ASN A 763 15.85 42.70 11.23
CA ASN A 763 16.20 43.12 9.86
C ASN A 763 15.00 43.12 8.89
N VAL A 764 13.92 43.83 9.26
CA VAL A 764 12.71 43.94 8.44
C VAL A 764 12.54 45.34 7.87
N ASN A 765 12.21 45.43 6.58
CA ASN A 765 11.83 46.69 5.93
C ASN A 765 10.31 46.82 5.84
N VAL A 766 9.78 48.03 5.98
CA VAL A 766 8.34 48.30 5.92
C VAL A 766 8.04 49.31 4.82
N TYR A 767 7.11 48.97 3.93
CA TYR A 767 6.71 49.78 2.78
C TYR A 767 5.33 50.43 3.01
N PRO A 768 5.00 51.52 2.29
CA PRO A 768 3.68 52.13 2.33
C PRO A 768 2.57 51.14 1.93
N THR A 769 1.36 51.36 2.45
CA THR A 769 0.18 50.62 2.03
C THR A 769 -0.20 50.96 0.58
N TYR A 770 -0.52 49.93 -0.19
CA TYR A 770 -1.16 50.05 -1.49
C TYR A 770 -2.63 49.63 -1.41
N HIS A 771 -3.47 50.25 -2.23
CA HIS A 771 -4.86 49.85 -2.42
C HIS A 771 -5.10 49.57 -3.90
N ASN A 772 -5.46 48.33 -4.22
CA ASN A 772 -5.58 47.89 -5.62
C ASN A 772 -4.33 48.24 -6.46
N GLY A 773 -3.14 48.11 -5.85
CA GLY A 773 -1.88 48.48 -6.51
C GLY A 773 -1.56 49.98 -6.55
N VAL A 774 -2.40 50.85 -5.97
CA VAL A 774 -2.15 52.30 -5.88
C VAL A 774 -1.61 52.68 -4.51
N LYS A 775 -0.44 53.32 -4.45
CA LYS A 775 0.17 53.79 -3.20
C LYS A 775 -0.77 54.77 -2.47
N ASN A 776 -1.06 54.52 -1.20
CA ASN A 776 -1.94 55.36 -0.39
C ASN A 776 -1.28 55.74 0.94
N LEU A 777 -0.68 56.93 0.98
CA LEU A 777 -0.02 57.45 2.18
C LEU A 777 -1.02 57.86 3.26
N GLY A 778 -2.22 58.30 2.90
CA GLY A 778 -3.26 58.68 3.86
C GLY A 778 -3.73 57.50 4.71
N TYR A 779 -3.88 56.31 4.11
CA TYR A 779 -4.20 55.08 4.84
C TYR A 779 -3.01 54.54 5.61
N THR A 780 -1.79 54.70 5.07
CA THR A 780 -0.55 54.30 5.75
C THR A 780 -0.41 54.95 7.13
N VAL A 781 -0.90 56.19 7.28
CA VAL A 781 -0.70 57.05 8.47
C VAL A 781 -1.98 57.45 9.18
N GLY A 782 -3.14 57.09 8.64
CA GLY A 782 -4.46 57.40 9.17
C GLY A 782 -5.00 56.33 10.14
N LYS A 783 -6.32 56.37 10.38
CA LYS A 783 -7.04 55.44 11.27
C LYS A 783 -6.80 53.95 10.93
N ASN A 784 -6.51 53.67 9.67
CA ASN A 784 -6.33 52.33 9.10
C ASN A 784 -4.84 51.95 8.93
N GLY A 785 -3.95 52.57 9.72
CA GLY A 785 -2.48 52.52 9.60
C GLY A 785 -1.83 51.14 9.48
N LEU A 786 -0.50 51.08 9.42
CA LEU A 786 0.22 49.82 9.19
C LEU A 786 0.14 48.80 10.35
N PHE A 787 0.17 49.28 11.60
CA PHE A 787 0.31 48.43 12.79
C PHE A 787 -0.76 48.69 13.84
N ASP A 788 -1.44 47.63 14.30
CA ASP A 788 -2.31 47.61 15.48
C ASP A 788 -1.82 46.54 16.44
N ILE A 789 -0.87 46.91 17.28
CA ILE A 789 -0.28 46.02 18.27
C ILE A 789 -0.83 46.47 19.62
N ASN A 790 -1.46 45.59 20.42
CA ASN A 790 -2.00 45.94 21.74
C ASN A 790 -0.98 45.58 22.84
N TRP A 791 -0.33 46.60 23.41
CA TRP A 791 0.87 46.46 24.25
C TRP A 791 0.58 46.05 25.70
N LYS A 792 -0.71 45.99 26.10
CA LYS A 792 -1.11 45.76 27.50
C LYS A 792 -1.11 44.30 27.97
N LYS A 793 -0.86 43.32 27.08
CA LYS A 793 -1.05 41.88 27.36
C LYS A 793 -0.02 40.94 26.71
N GLY A 794 1.12 41.45 26.24
CA GLY A 794 2.14 40.63 25.57
C GLY A 794 3.55 41.20 25.72
N THR A 795 4.55 40.32 25.63
CA THR A 795 5.99 40.67 25.66
C THR A 795 6.50 40.88 24.23
N TYR A 796 7.25 41.95 23.99
CA TYR A 796 7.74 42.33 22.66
C TYR A 796 9.23 42.70 22.71
N THR A 797 10.06 42.10 21.86
CA THR A 797 11.50 42.38 21.78
C THR A 797 11.85 42.82 20.36
N VAL A 798 12.37 44.05 20.20
CA VAL A 798 12.85 44.60 18.93
C VAL A 798 14.35 44.86 19.05
N THR A 799 15.16 43.97 18.48
CA THR A 799 16.63 44.03 18.70
C THR A 799 17.37 44.78 17.59
N ALA A 800 16.85 44.81 16.34
CA ALA A 800 17.38 45.65 15.24
C ALA A 800 16.48 45.62 13.97
N GLY A 801 16.29 46.78 13.33
CA GLY A 801 15.61 46.91 12.02
C GLY A 801 15.84 48.28 11.38
N LYS A 802 15.74 48.38 10.03
CA LYS A 802 15.87 49.63 9.26
C LYS A 802 14.56 49.90 8.51
N PHE A 803 13.92 51.03 8.78
CA PHE A 803 12.83 51.53 7.94
C PHE A 803 13.41 52.09 6.62
N LEU A 804 13.60 51.23 5.63
CA LEU A 804 14.07 51.64 4.30
C LEU A 804 12.88 51.93 3.38
N GLY A 805 12.80 53.16 2.87
CA GLY A 805 11.82 53.55 1.85
C GLY A 805 10.58 54.30 2.35
N VAL A 806 10.43 54.47 3.67
CA VAL A 806 9.51 55.47 4.23
C VAL A 806 10.33 56.68 4.66
N THR A 807 10.57 57.59 3.71
CA THR A 807 10.61 59.00 4.11
C THR A 807 9.21 59.29 4.62
N LEU A 808 9.02 59.30 5.95
CA LEU A 808 7.82 59.90 6.51
C LEU A 808 7.77 61.30 5.89
N LEU A 809 6.75 61.56 5.05
CA LEU A 809 6.61 62.89 4.47
C LEU A 809 6.66 63.88 5.64
N PRO A 810 7.32 65.04 5.50
CA PRO A 810 7.36 66.05 6.55
C PRO A 810 5.96 66.38 7.12
N GLU A 811 4.92 66.19 6.32
CA GLU A 811 3.49 66.31 6.63
C GLU A 811 2.97 65.25 7.63
N ILE A 812 3.46 64.01 7.54
CA ILE A 812 3.19 62.90 8.48
C ILE A 812 3.97 63.10 9.78
N VAL A 813 5.23 63.54 9.67
CA VAL A 813 6.03 63.94 10.85
C VAL A 813 5.37 65.11 11.57
N ARG A 814 4.72 66.03 10.83
CA ARG A 814 3.99 67.18 11.38
C ARG A 814 2.68 66.78 12.05
N SER A 815 1.89 65.85 11.51
CA SER A 815 0.67 65.35 12.17
C SER A 815 0.97 64.50 13.42
N ILE A 816 2.15 63.87 13.49
CA ILE A 816 2.63 63.13 14.67
C ILE A 816 3.21 64.07 15.74
N ARG A 817 3.88 65.16 15.33
CA ARG A 817 4.47 66.18 16.24
C ARG A 817 3.45 67.10 16.90
N GLU A 818 2.29 67.37 16.29
CA GLU A 818 1.30 68.31 16.82
C GLU A 818 0.59 67.83 18.11
N TYR A 819 0.99 66.70 18.68
CA TYR A 819 0.21 66.04 19.72
C TYR A 819 1.04 65.44 20.87
N ASN A 820 2.33 65.81 20.98
CA ASN A 820 3.12 65.84 22.21
C ASN A 820 4.57 66.09 21.82
N LEU A 821 5.16 67.21 22.27
CA LEU A 821 6.54 67.27 22.78
C LEU A 821 6.94 68.71 23.13
N SER A 822 7.32 68.90 24.39
CA SER A 822 8.45 69.74 24.74
C SER A 822 9.69 68.84 24.93
N ALA A 823 10.73 69.10 24.13
CA ALA A 823 12.13 68.68 24.25
C ALA A 823 12.53 67.22 23.93
N TYR A 824 13.23 67.00 22.80
CA TYR A 824 14.70 66.82 22.74
C TYR A 824 15.21 66.61 21.29
N LYS A 825 16.49 66.96 21.04
CA LYS A 825 17.22 66.82 19.77
C LYS A 825 18.26 65.68 19.91
N GLY A 826 18.34 64.79 18.92
CA GLY A 826 19.47 63.85 18.76
C GLY A 826 19.10 62.61 17.94
N ASN A 827 19.90 62.29 16.92
CA ASN A 827 19.69 61.21 15.95
C ASN A 827 19.64 59.79 16.59
N GLN A 828 18.46 59.27 16.92
CA GLN A 828 18.14 57.84 16.98
C GLN A 828 16.63 57.63 16.69
N LEU A 829 16.31 56.75 15.74
CA LEU A 829 14.97 56.62 15.15
C LEU A 829 14.24 55.40 15.74
N LEU A 830 13.83 55.48 17.02
CA LEU A 830 12.99 54.47 17.67
C LEU A 830 11.73 55.04 18.36
N GLU A 831 11.52 56.35 18.38
CA GLU A 831 10.39 56.95 19.11
C GLU A 831 9.16 57.35 18.27
N HIS A 832 9.09 57.09 16.97
CA HIS A 832 8.07 57.71 16.11
C HIS A 832 7.03 56.75 15.50
N LEU A 833 6.85 55.57 16.09
CA LEU A 833 5.63 54.77 15.91
C LEU A 833 4.61 55.29 16.92
N ARG A 834 3.56 56.00 16.47
CA ARG A 834 2.44 56.34 17.35
C ARG A 834 1.61 55.09 17.64
N LEU A 835 2.12 54.36 18.61
CA LEU A 835 1.46 53.45 19.53
C LEU A 835 0.27 54.17 20.17
N SER A 836 -0.92 53.59 20.10
CA SER A 836 -2.03 54.01 20.96
C SER A 836 -1.76 53.50 22.38
N ALA A 837 -0.86 54.17 23.11
CA ALA A 837 -0.57 53.88 24.50
C ALA A 837 -1.57 54.61 25.41
N VAL A 838 -2.42 53.83 26.09
CA VAL A 838 -2.85 54.16 27.46
C VAL A 838 -2.30 53.04 28.31
N GLY A 839 -1.35 53.34 29.20
CA GLY A 839 -0.84 52.46 30.26
C GLY A 839 0.54 51.86 29.99
N ALA A 840 1.59 52.62 30.29
CA ALA A 840 2.97 52.16 30.30
C ALA A 840 3.45 52.06 31.76
N GLU A 841 3.65 50.83 32.24
CA GLU A 841 4.51 50.52 33.38
C GLU A 841 5.23 49.21 33.04
N ASN A 842 6.55 49.19 33.20
CA ASN A 842 7.51 48.09 32.99
C ASN A 842 8.06 47.90 31.56
N ILE A 843 9.09 48.69 31.23
CA ILE A 843 10.11 48.31 30.25
C ILE A 843 11.41 48.14 31.06
N GLU A 844 11.86 46.90 31.24
CA GLU A 844 13.21 46.63 31.73
C GLU A 844 14.17 46.65 30.53
N THR A 845 15.12 47.59 30.57
CA THR A 845 16.28 47.63 29.69
C THR A 845 17.50 47.18 30.48
N GLU A 846 18.06 46.01 30.18
CA GLU A 846 19.43 45.67 30.60
C GLU A 846 20.43 46.18 29.55
N TYR A 847 21.54 46.74 30.05
CA TYR A 847 22.55 47.55 29.37
C TYR A 847 23.54 46.75 28.52
#